data_AF-S7UGK0-F1
#
_entry.id   AF-S7UGK0-F1
#
_cell.length_a   1.000
_cell.length_b   1.000
_cell.length_c   1.000
_cell.angle_alpha   90.00
_cell.angle_beta   90.00
_cell.angle_gamma   90.00
#
_symmetry.space_group_name_H-M   'P 1'
#
loop_
_entity.id
_entity.type
_entity.pdbx_description
1 polymer ?
#
loop_
_entity_poly.entity_id
_entity_poly.type
_entity_poly.pdbx_seq_one_letter_code
_entity_poly.pdbx_strand_id
1 'polypeptide(L)'
;LLFQYVPQMHEGAKKLMQLLEEDTVAILDSQLNEKQKVQVKALGIPVMLCSTAGVRDFHEWYRDALFVLLRHLINNPSPAHGYKFFTNPFWTRPITGAEEGLFAFITLNHLSRRLGEDPARCMIDEYGVKQCRNDLAGVVEVGGASAQIVFPLQEGTVLPSSVRAVNLQRERLLPERYPSADVVSVSFMQLGMASSAGLFLKELCSNDEFLQGGICSNPCLFKGFQQSCSAGEVEVRPDGSASVNEDVRKNRLKPLATYCSVNNPEISFKVTNEMQCRENSIDPTKPLAERMKIENCSIIKGTGNFDKCVSQVESILVAPKLPLPANIEAASSGFESVDQVFRFASSTAPMIVTGGGMLAAINTLKDHRLLRSDFSGDVEELAEAAREFCSSEVIIRTDGPVIQLPNARGEQKLNSLNFDLCKTMALTVSLLRHMAAGENQPSFIKWEKSIAGPDGKPLADLGWQLPEKRINVGKKHLQTLRNLETRCHDSFQAFVVIDARSSSTRTNVFLAKTRSCPNRGRSIDPDSIRLIREGKRFTGLRVVLEEWLDTYAGKDWESRPVDARLLFQYVPQMHEGAKKPMQLLEEDTVAILDSQLNEKQKVQVKALGIPAMLCSTAGVRDFHEWYRDALFVLLRHLINNPSPAHGYKFFTNPFWTRPITGAEEGLFAFITLNHLSRRLGEDPARCMIDEYGVKQCRNDLAGVVEVGGASAQIVFPLQEGTVLPSSVRAVNLQRERLLPERYPSADVVSVSFMQLGMASSAGLFLKELCSNDEFLQGGICSNPCLFKGFQQSCSAGEVEVRPDGSASVNEDVRKNRLKPLATYCSVNNPEISFKVTNEMQCRENSIDPTKPLAERMKIENC
;
A
#
# COMPACT_ATOMS: atom_id res chain seq x y z
N LEU A 1 27.15 -19.44 -5.34
CA LEU A 1 27.69 -19.27 -6.71
C LEU A 1 26.66 -18.65 -7.68
N LEU A 2 25.44 -19.16 -7.81
CA LEU A 2 24.48 -18.60 -8.80
C LEU A 2 23.84 -17.25 -8.44
N PHE A 3 23.92 -16.78 -7.19
CA PHE A 3 23.39 -15.48 -6.78
C PHE A 3 23.98 -14.29 -7.55
N GLN A 4 25.23 -14.41 -8.03
CA GLN A 4 25.86 -13.37 -8.86
C GLN A 4 25.17 -13.16 -10.22
N TYR A 5 24.33 -14.13 -10.64
CA TYR A 5 23.62 -14.09 -11.92
C TYR A 5 22.13 -13.70 -11.80
N VAL A 6 21.71 -13.18 -10.64
CA VAL A 6 20.35 -12.66 -10.45
C VAL A 6 19.97 -11.58 -11.48
N PRO A 7 20.87 -10.65 -11.89
CA PRO A 7 20.56 -9.69 -12.96
C PRO A 7 20.22 -10.35 -14.29
N GLN A 8 20.91 -11.45 -14.65
CA GLN A 8 20.65 -12.21 -15.87
C GLN A 8 19.33 -12.99 -15.77
N MET A 9 18.99 -13.53 -14.59
CA MET A 9 17.68 -14.13 -14.32
C MET A 9 16.56 -13.08 -14.49
N HIS A 10 16.77 -11.86 -13.99
CA HIS A 10 15.84 -10.75 -14.18
C HIS A 10 15.66 -10.40 -15.67
N GLU A 11 16.74 -10.33 -16.45
CA GLU A 11 16.67 -10.04 -17.88
C GLU A 11 15.91 -11.12 -18.66
N GLY A 12 16.12 -12.40 -18.32
CA GLY A 12 15.34 -13.51 -18.88
C GLY A 12 13.85 -13.40 -18.55
N ALA A 13 13.52 -13.11 -17.28
CA ALA A 13 12.14 -12.91 -16.84
C ALA A 13 11.50 -11.68 -17.52
N LYS A 14 12.25 -10.59 -17.67
CA LYS A 14 11.80 -9.35 -18.32
C LYS A 14 11.37 -9.57 -19.76
N LYS A 15 12.15 -10.31 -20.54
CA LYS A 15 11.82 -10.65 -21.94
C LYS A 15 10.48 -11.38 -22.05
N LEU A 16 10.25 -12.37 -21.19
CA LEU A 16 8.98 -13.09 -21.16
C LEU A 16 7.82 -12.17 -20.73
N MET A 17 8.02 -11.38 -19.68
CA MET A 17 6.96 -10.53 -19.14
C MET A 17 6.56 -9.40 -20.10
N GLN A 18 7.49 -8.86 -20.89
CA GLN A 18 7.18 -7.88 -21.93
C GLN A 18 6.28 -8.47 -23.01
N LEU A 19 6.57 -9.68 -23.48
CA LEU A 19 5.71 -10.37 -24.47
C LEU A 19 4.30 -10.60 -23.93
N LEU A 20 4.17 -11.04 -22.67
CA LEU A 20 2.88 -11.26 -22.02
C LEU A 20 2.11 -9.94 -21.78
N GLU A 21 2.81 -8.87 -21.44
CA GLU A 21 2.24 -7.53 -21.28
C GLU A 21 1.70 -7.01 -22.62
N GLU A 22 2.50 -7.08 -23.68
CA GLU A 22 2.11 -6.65 -25.04
C GLU A 22 0.89 -7.42 -25.55
N ASP A 23 0.87 -8.75 -25.38
CA ASP A 23 -0.26 -9.59 -25.77
C ASP A 23 -1.53 -9.24 -24.96
N THR A 24 -1.39 -9.06 -23.65
CA THR A 24 -2.52 -8.65 -22.79
C THR A 24 -3.09 -7.30 -23.21
N VAL A 25 -2.22 -6.33 -23.54
CA VAL A 25 -2.64 -5.01 -24.03
C VAL A 25 -3.34 -5.13 -25.38
N ALA A 26 -2.83 -5.93 -26.31
CA ALA A 26 -3.47 -6.16 -27.61
C ALA A 26 -4.87 -6.76 -27.47
N ILE A 27 -5.07 -7.70 -26.54
CA ILE A 27 -6.40 -8.25 -26.23
C ILE A 27 -7.32 -7.17 -25.64
N LEU A 28 -6.86 -6.41 -24.65
CA LEU A 28 -7.67 -5.35 -24.03
C LEU A 28 -8.08 -4.27 -25.04
N ASP A 29 -7.16 -3.88 -25.91
CA ASP A 29 -7.41 -2.83 -26.89
C ASP A 29 -8.35 -3.24 -28.01
N SER A 30 -8.36 -4.54 -28.37
CA SER A 30 -9.25 -5.10 -29.39
C SER A 30 -10.65 -5.46 -28.84
N GLN A 31 -10.76 -5.83 -27.57
CA GLN A 31 -12.02 -6.32 -26.99
C GLN A 31 -12.83 -5.25 -26.25
N LEU A 32 -12.18 -4.21 -25.73
CA LEU A 32 -12.86 -3.16 -24.97
C LEU A 32 -13.23 -1.98 -25.87
N ASN A 33 -14.44 -1.46 -25.71
CA ASN A 33 -14.78 -0.16 -26.28
C ASN A 33 -14.16 0.99 -25.46
N GLU A 34 -14.11 2.20 -26.03
CA GLU A 34 -13.44 3.36 -25.39
C GLU A 34 -13.99 3.70 -24.00
N LYS A 35 -15.30 3.55 -23.76
CA LYS A 35 -15.88 3.77 -22.43
C LYS A 35 -15.37 2.76 -21.41
N GLN A 36 -15.26 1.49 -21.80
CA GLN A 36 -14.71 0.44 -20.95
C GLN A 36 -13.21 0.64 -20.70
N LYS A 37 -12.43 1.05 -21.71
CA LYS A 37 -11.00 1.34 -21.55
C LYS A 37 -10.74 2.40 -20.49
N VAL A 38 -11.51 3.49 -20.48
CA VAL A 38 -11.39 4.56 -19.46
C VAL A 38 -11.60 3.99 -18.06
N GLN A 39 -12.64 3.18 -17.86
CA GLN A 39 -12.94 2.58 -16.56
C GLN A 39 -11.85 1.59 -16.12
N VAL A 40 -11.42 0.71 -17.03
CA VAL A 40 -10.40 -0.32 -16.76
C VAL A 40 -9.04 0.32 -16.42
N LYS A 41 -8.63 1.36 -17.15
CA LYS A 41 -7.39 2.11 -16.86
C LYS A 41 -7.46 2.84 -15.51
N ALA A 42 -8.62 3.33 -15.11
CA ALA A 42 -8.81 4.05 -13.85
C ALA A 42 -8.76 3.14 -12.60
N LEU A 43 -9.39 1.97 -12.67
CA LEU A 43 -9.52 1.05 -11.53
C LEU A 43 -8.25 0.25 -11.22
N GLY A 44 -7.37 0.10 -12.23
CA GLY A 44 -6.22 -0.79 -12.18
C GLY A 44 -6.61 -2.25 -12.43
N ILE A 45 -5.66 -3.02 -12.97
CA ILE A 45 -5.89 -4.40 -13.42
C ILE A 45 -5.08 -5.36 -12.54
N PRO A 46 -5.76 -6.12 -11.66
CA PRO A 46 -5.15 -7.23 -10.93
C PRO A 46 -4.60 -8.30 -11.87
N VAL A 47 -3.33 -8.66 -11.71
CA VAL A 47 -2.69 -9.76 -12.43
C VAL A 47 -2.38 -10.90 -11.46
N MET A 48 -2.83 -12.10 -11.82
CA MET A 48 -2.61 -13.33 -11.06
C MET A 48 -1.82 -14.29 -11.95
N LEU A 49 -0.51 -14.40 -11.69
CA LEU A 49 0.37 -15.29 -12.42
C LEU A 49 0.65 -16.51 -11.56
N CYS A 50 0.03 -17.62 -11.92
CA CYS A 50 0.21 -18.91 -11.24
C CYS A 50 0.98 -19.88 -12.12
N SER A 51 2.13 -20.36 -11.63
CA SER A 51 2.82 -21.48 -12.28
C SER A 51 2.23 -22.80 -11.79
N THR A 52 1.85 -23.68 -12.72
CA THR A 52 1.39 -25.03 -12.42
C THR A 52 2.58 -26.00 -12.35
N ALA A 53 2.74 -26.93 -13.30
CA ALA A 53 3.83 -27.90 -13.34
C ALA A 53 5.13 -27.33 -13.96
N GLY A 54 6.19 -28.14 -13.98
CA GLY A 54 7.49 -27.81 -14.58
C GLY A 54 8.44 -27.05 -13.66
N VAL A 55 7.97 -26.00 -12.98
CA VAL A 55 8.81 -25.22 -12.03
C VAL A 55 8.83 -25.86 -10.62
N ARG A 56 8.00 -26.88 -10.37
CA ARG A 56 7.89 -27.57 -9.07
C ARG A 56 9.18 -28.30 -8.69
N ASP A 57 9.91 -28.79 -9.67
CA ASP A 57 11.07 -29.69 -9.47
C ASP A 57 12.39 -28.95 -9.23
N PHE A 58 12.35 -27.63 -9.03
CA PHE A 58 13.54 -26.86 -8.65
C PHE A 58 13.60 -26.77 -7.12
N HIS A 59 14.51 -27.54 -6.52
CA HIS A 59 14.61 -27.72 -5.06
C HIS A 59 15.40 -26.63 -4.31
N GLU A 60 15.79 -25.56 -5.01
CA GLU A 60 16.63 -24.48 -4.49
C GLU A 60 15.89 -23.13 -4.52
N TRP A 61 16.58 -22.04 -4.20
CA TRP A 61 16.04 -20.67 -4.17
C TRP A 61 15.55 -20.12 -5.54
N TYR A 62 15.80 -20.82 -6.65
CA TYR A 62 15.59 -20.32 -8.01
C TYR A 62 14.13 -19.93 -8.29
N ARG A 63 13.19 -20.81 -7.94
CA ARG A 63 11.75 -20.58 -8.16
C ARG A 63 11.28 -19.37 -7.38
N ASP A 64 11.62 -19.31 -6.10
CA ASP A 64 11.12 -18.27 -5.22
C ASP A 64 11.71 -16.91 -5.60
N ALA A 65 13.00 -16.84 -5.97
CA ALA A 65 13.62 -15.65 -6.53
C ALA A 65 12.99 -15.23 -7.87
N LEU A 66 12.74 -16.18 -8.79
CA LEU A 66 12.05 -15.90 -10.04
C LEU A 66 10.68 -15.25 -9.77
N PHE A 67 9.89 -15.76 -8.84
CA PHE A 67 8.60 -15.19 -8.48
C PHE A 67 8.69 -13.79 -7.84
N VAL A 68 9.77 -13.48 -7.13
CA VAL A 68 10.05 -12.10 -6.68
C VAL A 68 10.27 -11.18 -7.89
N LEU A 69 11.07 -11.61 -8.86
CA LEU A 69 11.37 -10.84 -10.07
C LEU A 69 10.11 -10.68 -10.96
N LEU A 70 9.33 -11.73 -11.16
CA LEU A 70 8.06 -11.67 -11.91
C LEU A 70 7.09 -10.66 -11.28
N ARG A 71 6.95 -10.65 -9.96
CA ARG A 71 6.10 -9.66 -9.26
C ARG A 71 6.65 -8.24 -9.39
N HIS A 72 7.96 -8.06 -9.36
CA HIS A 72 8.57 -6.76 -9.59
C HIS A 72 8.25 -6.24 -11.00
N LEU A 73 8.41 -7.09 -12.02
CA LEU A 73 8.13 -6.74 -13.42
C LEU A 73 6.65 -6.38 -13.64
N ILE A 74 5.71 -7.20 -13.14
CA ILE A 74 4.27 -6.93 -13.26
C ILE A 74 3.86 -5.61 -12.59
N ASN A 75 4.49 -5.25 -11.48
CA ASN A 75 4.21 -4.00 -10.75
C ASN A 75 4.86 -2.76 -11.36
N ASN A 76 5.66 -2.92 -12.42
CA ASN A 76 6.28 -1.83 -13.16
C ASN A 76 5.92 -1.92 -14.66
N PRO A 77 4.63 -1.83 -15.03
CA PRO A 77 4.20 -1.91 -16.41
C PRO A 77 4.64 -0.68 -17.22
N SER A 78 4.60 -0.79 -18.54
CA SER A 78 4.89 0.35 -19.42
C SER A 78 3.86 1.47 -19.23
N PRO A 79 4.29 2.70 -18.94
CA PRO A 79 3.34 3.81 -18.74
C PRO A 79 2.61 4.20 -20.04
N ALA A 80 3.12 3.78 -21.21
CA ALA A 80 2.64 4.22 -22.52
C ALA A 80 1.19 3.77 -22.82
N HIS A 81 0.81 2.55 -22.44
CA HIS A 81 -0.55 2.04 -22.71
C HIS A 81 -1.59 2.51 -21.68
N GLY A 82 -1.15 3.00 -20.51
CA GLY A 82 -2.02 3.54 -19.46
C GLY A 82 -2.81 2.51 -18.64
N TYR A 83 -2.74 1.21 -18.99
CA TYR A 83 -3.25 0.12 -18.14
C TYR A 83 -2.35 -0.09 -16.91
N LYS A 84 -2.93 0.08 -15.72
CA LYS A 84 -2.21 -0.06 -14.44
C LYS A 84 -2.25 -1.52 -13.97
N PHE A 85 -1.41 -2.37 -14.56
CA PHE A 85 -1.21 -3.73 -14.08
C PHE A 85 -0.53 -3.73 -12.70
N PHE A 86 -0.98 -4.62 -11.81
CA PHE A 86 -0.35 -4.79 -10.51
C PHE A 86 -0.62 -6.18 -9.93
N THR A 87 0.28 -6.64 -9.06
CA THR A 87 0.17 -7.92 -8.37
C THR A 87 0.78 -7.90 -6.97
N ASN A 88 0.61 -8.98 -6.22
CA ASN A 88 1.21 -9.18 -4.90
C ASN A 88 1.52 -10.67 -4.65
N PRO A 89 2.24 -11.02 -3.57
CA PRO A 89 2.64 -12.40 -3.28
C PRO A 89 1.49 -13.40 -3.06
N PHE A 90 0.27 -12.95 -2.78
CA PHE A 90 -0.90 -13.83 -2.65
C PHE A 90 -1.50 -14.22 -4.01
N TRP A 91 -1.26 -13.39 -5.03
CA TRP A 91 -1.85 -13.50 -6.37
C TRP A 91 -0.88 -14.11 -7.39
N THR A 92 0.40 -13.82 -7.25
CA THR A 92 1.42 -14.36 -8.14
C THR A 92 2.34 -15.27 -7.35
N ARG A 93 2.05 -16.57 -7.45
CA ARG A 93 2.69 -17.66 -6.70
C ARG A 93 2.61 -18.98 -7.48
N PRO A 94 3.45 -19.97 -7.17
CA PRO A 94 3.21 -21.34 -7.61
C PRO A 94 1.90 -21.89 -7.02
N ILE A 95 1.20 -22.72 -7.79
CA ILE A 95 0.09 -23.54 -7.31
C ILE A 95 0.37 -25.02 -7.56
N THR A 96 -0.03 -25.85 -6.61
CA THR A 96 0.16 -27.30 -6.70
C THR A 96 -0.90 -27.97 -7.58
N GLY A 97 -0.71 -29.26 -7.89
CA GLY A 97 -1.67 -29.99 -8.71
C GLY A 97 -3.02 -30.14 -8.03
N ALA A 98 -3.06 -30.32 -6.70
CA ALA A 98 -4.29 -30.40 -5.95
C ALA A 98 -5.02 -29.04 -5.89
N GLU A 99 -4.28 -27.93 -5.70
CA GLU A 99 -4.87 -26.59 -5.80
C GLU A 99 -5.48 -26.31 -7.18
N GLU A 100 -4.78 -26.67 -8.25
CA GLU A 100 -5.28 -26.57 -9.64
C GLU A 100 -6.62 -27.31 -9.80
N GLY A 101 -6.77 -28.50 -9.20
CA GLY A 101 -8.02 -29.26 -9.21
C GLY A 101 -9.14 -28.59 -8.40
N LEU A 102 -8.83 -28.08 -7.21
CA LEU A 102 -9.82 -27.35 -6.39
C LEU A 102 -10.30 -26.07 -7.09
N PHE A 103 -9.41 -25.37 -7.81
CA PHE A 103 -9.81 -24.23 -8.62
C PHE A 103 -10.67 -24.67 -9.83
N ALA A 104 -10.31 -25.73 -10.55
CA ALA A 104 -11.15 -26.27 -11.62
C ALA A 104 -12.56 -26.64 -11.12
N PHE A 105 -12.65 -27.24 -9.94
CA PHE A 105 -13.92 -27.56 -9.28
C PHE A 105 -14.77 -26.31 -8.99
N ILE A 106 -14.16 -25.25 -8.45
CA ILE A 106 -14.87 -23.99 -8.18
C ILE A 106 -15.30 -23.33 -9.50
N THR A 107 -14.47 -23.35 -10.55
CA THR A 107 -14.82 -22.80 -11.88
C THR A 107 -16.05 -23.51 -12.44
N LEU A 108 -16.03 -24.84 -12.48
CA LEU A 108 -17.12 -25.64 -12.99
C LEU A 108 -18.43 -25.32 -12.25
N ASN A 109 -18.39 -25.34 -10.93
CA ASN A 109 -19.59 -25.15 -10.12
C ASN A 109 -20.09 -23.71 -10.15
N HIS A 110 -19.20 -22.72 -10.25
CA HIS A 110 -19.58 -21.33 -10.43
C HIS A 110 -20.27 -21.10 -11.78
N LEU A 111 -19.64 -21.54 -12.89
CA LEU A 111 -20.18 -21.36 -14.23
C LEU A 111 -21.48 -22.16 -14.44
N SER A 112 -21.58 -23.34 -13.84
CA SER A 112 -22.80 -24.17 -13.86
C SER A 112 -23.90 -23.66 -12.93
N ARG A 113 -23.68 -22.56 -12.21
CA ARG A 113 -24.61 -21.97 -11.22
C ARG A 113 -25.00 -22.93 -10.09
N ARG A 114 -24.13 -23.89 -9.79
CA ARG A 114 -24.27 -24.84 -8.67
C ARG A 114 -23.67 -24.29 -7.38
N LEU A 115 -22.68 -23.40 -7.50
CA LEU A 115 -22.07 -22.69 -6.38
C LEU A 115 -22.69 -21.30 -6.20
N GLY A 116 -23.47 -21.13 -5.14
CA GLY A 116 -24.13 -19.89 -4.74
C GLY A 116 -24.28 -19.78 -3.23
N GLU A 117 -24.67 -18.60 -2.74
CA GLU A 117 -25.00 -18.41 -1.31
C GLU A 117 -26.27 -19.16 -0.92
N ASP A 118 -27.20 -19.31 -1.87
CA ASP A 118 -28.40 -20.11 -1.68
C ASP A 118 -28.08 -21.62 -1.82
N PRO A 119 -28.37 -22.43 -0.79
CA PRO A 119 -28.19 -23.88 -0.85
C PRO A 119 -29.26 -24.53 -1.73
N ALA A 120 -28.91 -25.61 -2.42
CA ALA A 120 -29.87 -26.39 -3.20
C ALA A 120 -30.78 -27.24 -2.31
N ARG A 121 -30.28 -27.67 -1.15
CA ARG A 121 -31.04 -28.41 -0.13
C ARG A 121 -30.58 -28.07 1.27
N CYS A 122 -31.50 -28.17 2.22
CA CYS A 122 -31.16 -28.18 3.64
C CYS A 122 -31.86 -29.35 4.31
N MET A 123 -31.13 -30.13 5.08
CA MET A 123 -31.63 -31.26 5.86
C MET A 123 -31.46 -30.97 7.34
N ILE A 124 -32.31 -31.57 8.17
CA ILE A 124 -32.17 -31.53 9.62
C ILE A 124 -31.44 -32.81 9.99
N ASP A 125 -30.27 -32.69 10.62
CA ASP A 125 -29.51 -33.85 11.07
C ASP A 125 -30.14 -34.52 12.30
N GLU A 126 -29.54 -35.63 12.74
CA GLU A 126 -30.01 -36.42 13.88
C GLU A 126 -30.10 -35.62 15.20
N TYR A 127 -29.43 -34.46 15.27
CA TYR A 127 -29.40 -33.58 16.44
C TYR A 127 -30.37 -32.39 16.32
N GLY A 128 -31.18 -32.33 15.25
CA GLY A 128 -32.09 -31.23 15.02
C GLY A 128 -31.43 -29.99 14.41
N VAL A 129 -30.17 -30.07 13.95
CA VAL A 129 -29.45 -28.94 13.36
C VAL A 129 -29.64 -28.93 11.85
N LYS A 130 -29.98 -27.75 11.30
CA LYS A 130 -30.18 -27.56 9.87
C LYS A 130 -28.84 -27.49 9.13
N GLN A 131 -28.51 -28.54 8.39
CA GLN A 131 -27.36 -28.62 7.50
C GLN A 131 -27.76 -28.25 6.07
N CYS A 132 -27.21 -27.16 5.55
CA CYS A 132 -27.48 -26.70 4.19
C CYS A 132 -26.29 -27.00 3.27
N ARG A 133 -26.54 -27.50 2.05
CA ARG A 133 -25.51 -27.83 1.04
C ARG A 133 -25.94 -27.44 -0.37
N ASN A 134 -24.99 -27.08 -1.21
CA ASN A 134 -25.18 -26.94 -2.65
C ASN A 134 -25.17 -28.33 -3.33
N ASP A 135 -25.83 -28.42 -4.49
CA ASP A 135 -25.77 -29.58 -5.36
C ASP A 135 -24.58 -29.42 -6.33
N LEU A 136 -23.37 -29.61 -5.81
CA LEU A 136 -22.12 -29.42 -6.56
C LEU A 136 -21.85 -30.60 -7.50
N ALA A 137 -21.35 -30.32 -8.70
CA ALA A 137 -20.85 -31.33 -9.64
C ALA A 137 -19.35 -31.55 -9.44
N GLY A 138 -18.89 -32.79 -9.58
CA GLY A 138 -17.48 -33.13 -9.61
C GLY A 138 -16.83 -32.89 -10.97
N VAL A 139 -15.51 -32.76 -10.95
CA VAL A 139 -14.67 -32.54 -12.13
C VAL A 139 -13.57 -33.59 -12.21
N VAL A 140 -13.33 -34.08 -13.42
CA VAL A 140 -12.15 -34.89 -13.79
C VAL A 140 -11.40 -34.12 -14.87
N GLU A 141 -10.29 -33.49 -14.52
CA GLU A 141 -9.47 -32.73 -15.45
C GLU A 141 -8.17 -33.47 -15.73
N VAL A 142 -7.98 -33.96 -16.96
CA VAL A 142 -6.73 -34.61 -17.36
C VAL A 142 -5.90 -33.64 -18.20
N GLY A 143 -4.95 -32.98 -17.54
CA GLY A 143 -4.05 -32.01 -18.13
C GLY A 143 -2.77 -32.62 -18.72
N GLY A 144 -1.84 -31.76 -19.14
CA GLY A 144 -0.56 -32.20 -19.70
C GLY A 144 0.35 -32.89 -18.69
N ALA A 145 0.45 -32.34 -17.48
CA ALA A 145 1.40 -32.80 -16.46
C ALA A 145 0.80 -33.70 -15.37
N SER A 146 -0.50 -33.55 -15.09
CA SER A 146 -1.22 -34.31 -14.06
C SER A 146 -2.70 -34.49 -14.42
N ALA A 147 -3.39 -35.39 -13.72
CA ALA A 147 -4.84 -35.49 -13.72
C ALA A 147 -5.40 -35.14 -12.34
N GLN A 148 -6.50 -34.41 -12.30
CA GLN A 148 -7.18 -33.98 -11.09
C GLN A 148 -8.59 -34.55 -11.04
N ILE A 149 -8.97 -35.06 -9.87
CA ILE A 149 -10.35 -35.52 -9.62
C ILE A 149 -10.81 -34.84 -8.34
N VAL A 150 -11.87 -34.02 -8.46
CA VAL A 150 -12.45 -33.31 -7.32
C VAL A 150 -13.96 -33.40 -7.36
N PHE A 151 -14.58 -33.92 -6.32
CA PHE A 151 -16.03 -34.07 -6.23
C PHE A 151 -16.51 -33.99 -4.77
N PRO A 152 -17.78 -33.60 -4.52
CA PRO A 152 -18.28 -33.51 -3.16
C PRO A 152 -18.35 -34.87 -2.49
N LEU A 153 -17.96 -34.92 -1.21
CA LEU A 153 -18.05 -36.12 -0.39
C LEU A 153 -19.51 -36.58 -0.32
N GLN A 154 -19.72 -37.88 -0.53
CA GLN A 154 -21.03 -38.50 -0.40
C GLN A 154 -21.53 -38.41 1.05
N GLU A 155 -22.82 -38.11 1.20
CA GLU A 155 -23.43 -37.97 2.51
C GLU A 155 -23.47 -39.32 3.25
N GLY A 156 -23.09 -39.31 4.53
CA GLY A 156 -22.99 -40.52 5.36
C GLY A 156 -21.74 -41.36 5.14
N THR A 157 -20.86 -41.00 4.21
CA THR A 157 -19.61 -41.76 3.96
C THR A 157 -18.59 -41.55 5.08
N VAL A 158 -18.11 -42.67 5.63
CA VAL A 158 -16.98 -42.70 6.57
C VAL A 158 -15.72 -43.04 5.79
N LEU A 159 -14.82 -42.06 5.66
CA LEU A 159 -13.56 -42.25 4.96
C LEU A 159 -12.56 -43.09 5.78
N PRO A 160 -11.66 -43.86 5.14
CA PRO A 160 -10.52 -44.48 5.81
C PRO A 160 -9.67 -43.43 6.56
N SER A 161 -9.10 -43.80 7.71
CA SER A 161 -8.35 -42.86 8.56
C SER A 161 -7.08 -42.28 7.92
N SER A 162 -6.57 -42.92 6.87
CA SER A 162 -5.40 -42.46 6.11
C SER A 162 -5.72 -41.36 5.10
N VAL A 163 -7.00 -41.13 4.80
CA VAL A 163 -7.47 -40.09 3.87
C VAL A 163 -8.41 -39.12 4.58
N ARG A 164 -8.61 -37.94 4.00
CA ARG A 164 -9.49 -36.92 4.58
C ARG A 164 -10.27 -36.16 3.52
N ALA A 165 -11.44 -35.65 3.90
CA ALA A 165 -12.13 -34.65 3.11
C ALA A 165 -11.42 -33.28 3.24
N VAL A 166 -11.31 -32.59 2.11
CA VAL A 166 -10.85 -31.21 2.05
C VAL A 166 -12.07 -30.32 2.19
N ASN A 167 -12.09 -29.49 3.23
CA ASN A 167 -13.19 -28.54 3.45
C ASN A 167 -12.80 -27.18 2.86
N LEU A 168 -13.55 -26.69 1.88
CA LEU A 168 -13.17 -25.49 1.12
C LEU A 168 -13.19 -24.20 1.97
N GLN A 169 -14.00 -24.12 3.01
CA GLN A 169 -14.02 -23.01 3.96
C GLN A 169 -12.77 -23.03 4.86
N ARG A 170 -12.45 -24.18 5.44
CA ARG A 170 -11.27 -24.38 6.30
C ARG A 170 -9.98 -24.06 5.57
N GLU A 171 -9.86 -24.49 4.31
CA GLU A 171 -8.69 -24.17 3.46
C GLU A 171 -8.74 -22.75 2.85
N ARG A 172 -9.73 -21.94 3.21
CA ARG A 172 -9.92 -20.53 2.76
C ARG A 172 -10.04 -20.37 1.24
N LEU A 173 -10.67 -21.34 0.60
CA LEU A 173 -11.03 -21.31 -0.82
C LEU A 173 -12.47 -20.82 -1.05
N LEU A 174 -13.37 -21.04 -0.08
CA LEU A 174 -14.70 -20.44 -0.06
C LEU A 174 -14.93 -19.66 1.24
N PRO A 175 -15.71 -18.56 1.22
CA PRO A 175 -16.06 -17.85 2.44
C PRO A 175 -17.19 -18.56 3.20
N GLU A 176 -17.24 -18.37 4.53
CA GLU A 176 -18.21 -19.02 5.44
C GLU A 176 -19.68 -18.78 5.12
N ARG A 177 -20.01 -17.73 4.35
CA ARG A 177 -21.39 -17.46 3.92
C ARG A 177 -21.91 -18.46 2.89
N TYR A 178 -21.02 -19.19 2.21
CA TYR A 178 -21.42 -20.27 1.31
C TYR A 178 -21.62 -21.56 2.12
N PRO A 179 -22.59 -22.41 1.73
CA PRO A 179 -22.77 -23.72 2.33
C PRO A 179 -21.48 -24.55 2.40
N SER A 180 -21.31 -25.33 3.48
CA SER A 180 -20.09 -26.13 3.70
C SER A 180 -19.84 -27.09 2.53
N ALA A 181 -18.63 -27.03 1.97
CA ALA A 181 -18.21 -27.85 0.85
C ALA A 181 -17.06 -28.76 1.27
N ASP A 182 -17.41 -30.01 1.58
CA ASP A 182 -16.47 -31.09 1.85
C ASP A 182 -16.25 -31.88 0.57
N VAL A 183 -15.02 -31.95 0.09
CA VAL A 183 -14.68 -32.59 -1.19
C VAL A 183 -13.60 -33.65 -1.03
N VAL A 184 -13.68 -34.67 -1.88
CA VAL A 184 -12.55 -35.52 -2.22
C VAL A 184 -11.75 -34.78 -3.29
N SER A 185 -10.45 -34.63 -3.09
CA SER A 185 -9.56 -33.91 -3.99
C SER A 185 -8.23 -34.64 -4.13
N VAL A 186 -7.90 -35.01 -5.36
CA VAL A 186 -6.67 -35.75 -5.69
C VAL A 186 -6.03 -35.17 -6.95
N SER A 187 -4.70 -35.25 -7.03
CA SER A 187 -3.92 -34.89 -8.19
C SER A 187 -2.82 -35.91 -8.43
N PHE A 188 -2.89 -36.59 -9.58
CA PHE A 188 -2.00 -37.67 -9.96
C PHE A 188 -1.09 -37.22 -11.10
N MET A 189 0.19 -37.00 -10.82
CA MET A 189 1.17 -36.60 -11.84
C MET A 189 1.32 -37.68 -12.91
N GLN A 190 1.24 -38.96 -12.53
CA GLN A 190 1.39 -40.09 -13.43
C GLN A 190 0.27 -40.25 -14.47
N LEU A 191 -0.86 -39.56 -14.29
CA LEU A 191 -2.01 -39.62 -15.21
C LEU A 191 -2.08 -38.46 -16.19
N GLY A 192 -1.21 -37.44 -16.07
CA GLY A 192 -1.12 -36.37 -17.06
C GLY A 192 -0.71 -36.90 -18.43
N MET A 193 -1.10 -36.22 -19.52
CA MET A 193 -0.86 -36.69 -20.90
C MET A 193 0.62 -37.02 -21.17
N ALA A 194 1.55 -36.16 -20.73
CA ALA A 194 2.98 -36.38 -20.94
C ALA A 194 3.55 -37.47 -20.02
N SER A 195 3.36 -37.33 -18.70
CA SER A 195 3.88 -38.25 -17.69
C SER A 195 3.35 -39.67 -17.86
N SER A 196 2.05 -39.82 -18.17
CA SER A 196 1.43 -41.12 -18.43
C SER A 196 2.00 -41.79 -19.68
N ALA A 197 2.25 -41.03 -20.75
CA ALA A 197 2.88 -41.58 -21.95
C ALA A 197 4.32 -42.04 -21.66
N GLY A 198 5.09 -41.28 -20.89
CA GLY A 198 6.44 -41.69 -20.47
C GLY A 198 6.42 -42.97 -19.61
N LEU A 199 5.61 -42.98 -18.55
CA LEU A 199 5.52 -44.11 -17.62
C LEU A 199 4.98 -45.36 -18.30
N PHE A 200 3.98 -45.22 -19.16
CA PHE A 200 3.42 -46.32 -19.93
C PHE A 200 4.47 -47.00 -20.82
N LEU A 201 5.29 -46.23 -21.55
CA LEU A 201 6.35 -46.81 -22.38
C LEU A 201 7.42 -47.50 -21.52
N LYS A 202 7.77 -46.92 -20.36
CA LYS A 202 8.77 -47.49 -19.46
C LYS A 202 8.34 -48.85 -18.92
N GLU A 203 7.12 -48.95 -18.43
CA GLU A 203 6.55 -50.19 -17.87
C GLU A 203 6.26 -51.22 -18.95
N LEU A 204 5.53 -50.83 -20.00
CA LEU A 204 5.13 -51.74 -21.07
C LEU A 204 6.35 -52.36 -21.77
N CYS A 205 7.34 -51.54 -22.13
CA CYS A 205 8.53 -52.02 -22.83
C CYS A 205 9.58 -52.63 -21.90
N SER A 206 9.29 -52.80 -20.62
CA SER A 206 10.09 -53.63 -19.70
C SER A 206 9.41 -54.96 -19.39
N ASN A 207 8.23 -55.22 -19.96
CA ASN A 207 7.48 -56.46 -19.80
C ASN A 207 7.76 -57.41 -20.98
N ASP A 208 8.17 -58.64 -20.67
CA ASP A 208 8.52 -59.69 -21.65
C ASP A 208 7.36 -60.06 -22.60
N GLU A 209 6.10 -59.85 -22.20
CA GLU A 209 4.94 -60.05 -23.10
C GLU A 209 5.02 -59.13 -24.34
N PHE A 210 5.53 -57.90 -24.16
CA PHE A 210 5.53 -56.86 -25.18
C PHE A 210 6.91 -56.56 -25.75
N LEU A 211 8.00 -56.81 -25.02
CA LEU A 211 9.37 -56.62 -25.50
C LEU A 211 9.99 -57.95 -25.96
N GLN A 212 10.20 -58.10 -27.27
CA GLN A 212 10.84 -59.28 -27.85
C GLN A 212 11.89 -58.87 -28.89
N GLY A 213 13.14 -59.34 -28.73
CA GLY A 213 14.21 -59.10 -29.70
C GLY A 213 14.54 -57.62 -29.95
N GLY A 214 14.39 -56.76 -28.93
CA GLY A 214 14.61 -55.31 -29.05
C GLY A 214 13.44 -54.53 -29.67
N ILE A 215 12.29 -55.17 -29.92
CA ILE A 215 11.08 -54.55 -30.44
C ILE A 215 10.01 -54.57 -29.35
N CYS A 216 9.53 -53.39 -28.95
CA CYS A 216 8.39 -53.26 -28.05
C CYS A 216 7.09 -53.13 -28.86
N SER A 217 6.18 -54.08 -28.69
CA SER A 217 4.87 -54.12 -29.34
C SER A 217 3.85 -53.33 -28.53
N ASN A 218 3.60 -52.08 -28.90
CA ASN A 218 2.70 -51.19 -28.16
C ASN A 218 1.24 -51.29 -28.66
N PRO A 219 0.30 -51.77 -27.83
CA PRO A 219 -1.09 -51.95 -28.24
C PRO A 219 -1.87 -50.64 -28.40
N CYS A 220 -1.40 -49.55 -27.80
CA CYS A 220 -2.06 -48.24 -27.83
C CYS A 220 -1.64 -47.36 -29.01
N LEU A 221 -0.68 -47.80 -29.84
CA LEU A 221 -0.28 -47.11 -31.06
C LEU A 221 -0.88 -47.80 -32.29
N PHE A 222 -1.22 -47.03 -33.32
CA PHE A 222 -1.81 -47.55 -34.55
C PHE A 222 -0.90 -48.53 -35.30
N LYS A 223 -1.48 -49.47 -36.03
CA LYS A 223 -0.73 -50.36 -36.93
C LYS A 223 0.00 -49.54 -37.99
N GLY A 224 1.23 -49.94 -38.31
CA GLY A 224 2.08 -49.22 -39.26
C GLY A 224 2.84 -48.03 -38.66
N PHE A 225 2.53 -47.60 -37.43
CA PHE A 225 3.32 -46.59 -36.73
C PHE A 225 4.57 -47.20 -36.08
N GLN A 226 5.71 -46.52 -36.21
CA GLN A 226 6.98 -46.93 -35.61
C GLN A 226 7.77 -45.71 -35.13
N GLN A 227 8.42 -45.84 -33.98
CA GLN A 227 9.33 -44.83 -33.42
C GLN A 227 10.54 -45.48 -32.72
N SER A 228 11.58 -44.69 -32.46
CA SER A 228 12.69 -45.10 -31.58
C SER A 228 12.20 -45.40 -30.16
N CYS A 229 12.85 -46.35 -29.49
CA CYS A 229 12.46 -46.80 -28.15
C CYS A 229 13.02 -45.90 -27.04
N SER A 230 12.43 -44.71 -26.90
CA SER A 230 12.64 -43.82 -25.78
C SER A 230 11.35 -43.07 -25.43
N ALA A 231 11.31 -42.49 -24.22
CA ALA A 231 10.20 -41.65 -23.78
C ALA A 231 10.34 -40.18 -24.24
N GLY A 232 11.22 -39.89 -25.20
CA GLY A 232 11.35 -38.56 -25.81
C GLY A 232 10.04 -38.02 -26.37
N GLU A 233 9.93 -36.69 -26.47
CA GLU A 233 8.88 -36.02 -27.24
C GLU A 233 8.92 -36.50 -28.70
N VAL A 234 7.75 -36.84 -29.24
CA VAL A 234 7.60 -37.37 -30.60
C VAL A 234 7.13 -36.26 -31.52
N GLU A 235 7.85 -36.07 -32.63
CA GLU A 235 7.46 -35.22 -33.74
C GLU A 235 7.11 -36.08 -34.95
N VAL A 236 5.84 -36.08 -35.36
CA VAL A 236 5.40 -36.71 -36.60
C VAL A 236 5.71 -35.75 -37.75
N ARG A 237 6.69 -36.09 -38.57
CA ARG A 237 7.17 -35.24 -39.66
C ARG A 237 6.29 -35.36 -40.90
N PRO A 238 6.29 -34.32 -41.78
CA PRO A 238 5.53 -34.36 -43.03
C PRO A 238 5.92 -35.50 -43.97
N ASP A 239 7.14 -36.06 -43.85
CA ASP A 239 7.61 -37.21 -44.63
C ASP A 239 7.08 -38.56 -44.11
N GLY A 240 6.29 -38.55 -43.03
CA GLY A 240 5.73 -39.74 -42.39
C GLY A 240 6.59 -40.35 -41.30
N SER A 241 7.83 -39.88 -41.10
CA SER A 241 8.71 -40.39 -40.05
C SER A 241 8.33 -39.85 -38.66
N ALA A 242 8.46 -40.69 -37.62
CA ALA A 242 8.33 -40.26 -36.23
C ALA A 242 9.72 -39.99 -35.63
N SER A 243 10.06 -38.72 -35.46
CA SER A 243 11.32 -38.31 -34.83
C SER A 243 11.14 -38.24 -33.32
N VAL A 244 12.00 -38.93 -32.57
CA VAL A 244 11.98 -38.92 -31.11
C VAL A 244 13.13 -38.06 -30.61
N ASN A 245 12.84 -37.09 -29.74
CA ASN A 245 13.85 -36.18 -29.21
C ASN A 245 14.59 -36.82 -28.02
N GLU A 246 15.89 -37.00 -28.17
CA GLU A 246 16.75 -37.63 -27.15
C GLU A 246 17.32 -36.63 -26.11
N ASP A 247 17.04 -35.32 -26.20
CA ASP A 247 17.41 -34.37 -25.15
C ASP A 247 16.66 -34.73 -23.86
N VAL A 248 17.40 -34.89 -22.76
CA VAL A 248 16.88 -35.17 -21.41
C VAL A 248 15.74 -34.21 -21.03
N ARG A 249 15.83 -32.93 -21.40
CA ARG A 249 14.80 -31.91 -21.11
C ARG A 249 13.49 -32.12 -21.87
N LYS A 250 13.54 -32.86 -22.98
CA LYS A 250 12.42 -33.20 -23.86
C LYS A 250 11.93 -34.63 -23.66
N ASN A 251 12.40 -35.30 -22.60
CA ASN A 251 11.95 -36.63 -22.24
C ASN A 251 10.70 -36.56 -21.35
N ARG A 252 9.63 -37.25 -21.75
CA ARG A 252 8.33 -37.27 -21.03
C ARG A 252 8.40 -37.92 -19.66
N LEU A 253 9.40 -38.78 -19.41
CA LEU A 253 9.66 -39.35 -18.08
C LEU A 253 10.38 -38.38 -17.14
N LYS A 254 10.93 -37.26 -17.64
CA LYS A 254 11.76 -36.38 -16.81
C LYS A 254 11.07 -35.91 -15.53
N PRO A 255 9.78 -35.48 -15.50
CA PRO A 255 9.13 -35.06 -14.27
C PRO A 255 9.10 -36.19 -13.22
N LEU A 256 8.63 -37.37 -13.60
CA LEU A 256 8.58 -38.55 -12.72
C LEU A 256 9.99 -39.01 -12.28
N ALA A 257 10.97 -39.01 -13.18
CA ALA A 257 12.35 -39.38 -12.86
C ALA A 257 13.08 -38.32 -12.02
N THR A 258 12.63 -37.07 -12.03
CA THR A 258 13.14 -36.02 -11.14
C THR A 258 12.51 -36.18 -9.74
N TYR A 259 11.20 -36.44 -9.69
CA TYR A 259 10.47 -36.74 -8.46
C TYR A 259 11.00 -37.99 -7.76
N CYS A 260 11.15 -39.11 -8.48
CA CYS A 260 11.71 -40.38 -8.00
C CYS A 260 13.24 -40.31 -7.96
N SER A 261 13.77 -39.52 -7.03
CA SER A 261 15.19 -39.44 -6.75
C SER A 261 15.42 -39.46 -5.25
N VAL A 262 16.50 -40.11 -4.79
CA VAL A 262 16.92 -40.07 -3.38
C VAL A 262 17.19 -38.65 -2.86
N ASN A 263 17.41 -37.70 -3.77
CA ASN A 263 17.59 -36.28 -3.44
C ASN A 263 16.26 -35.55 -3.18
N ASN A 264 15.12 -36.12 -3.58
CA ASN A 264 13.82 -35.56 -3.27
C ASN A 264 13.43 -35.97 -1.84
N PRO A 265 13.24 -35.03 -0.90
CA PRO A 265 12.84 -35.35 0.47
C PRO A 265 11.53 -36.14 0.54
N GLU A 266 10.60 -35.95 -0.40
CA GLU A 266 9.36 -36.73 -0.40
C GLU A 266 9.60 -38.22 -0.62
N ILE A 267 10.72 -38.60 -1.28
CA ILE A 267 11.13 -40.00 -1.43
C ILE A 267 11.97 -40.46 -0.24
N SER A 268 12.97 -39.68 0.18
CA SER A 268 13.91 -40.13 1.22
C SER A 268 13.33 -40.18 2.63
N PHE A 269 12.26 -39.44 2.93
CA PHE A 269 11.62 -39.44 4.26
C PHE A 269 10.79 -40.70 4.56
N LYS A 270 10.41 -41.49 3.54
CA LYS A 270 9.61 -42.72 3.70
C LYS A 270 10.24 -43.87 2.94
N VAL A 271 10.64 -44.92 3.67
CA VAL A 271 11.27 -46.13 3.09
C VAL A 271 10.41 -46.77 2.00
N THR A 272 9.09 -46.74 2.15
CA THR A 272 8.15 -47.28 1.15
C THR A 272 8.15 -46.49 -0.16
N ASN A 273 8.43 -45.19 -0.14
CA ASN A 273 8.35 -44.34 -1.33
C ASN A 273 9.44 -44.68 -2.35
N GLU A 274 10.64 -45.06 -1.88
CA GLU A 274 11.71 -45.56 -2.75
C GLU A 274 11.29 -46.86 -3.45
N MET A 275 10.69 -47.79 -2.69
CA MET A 275 10.18 -49.05 -3.24
C MET A 275 9.05 -48.80 -4.25
N GLN A 276 8.12 -47.89 -3.97
CA GLN A 276 7.05 -47.51 -4.90
C GLN A 276 7.61 -46.98 -6.23
N CYS A 277 8.61 -46.09 -6.20
CA CYS A 277 9.27 -45.62 -7.41
C CYS A 277 9.93 -46.76 -8.20
N ARG A 278 10.63 -47.68 -7.51
CA ARG A 278 11.32 -48.81 -8.14
C ARG A 278 10.36 -49.82 -8.77
N GLU A 279 9.23 -50.10 -8.13
CA GLU A 279 8.17 -50.99 -8.67
C GLU A 279 7.37 -50.33 -9.81
N ASN A 280 7.48 -49.01 -9.98
CA ASN A 280 7.03 -48.27 -11.18
C ASN A 280 8.19 -48.06 -12.17
N SER A 281 9.18 -48.94 -12.16
CA SER A 281 10.34 -48.97 -13.06
C SER A 281 11.24 -47.73 -13.05
N ILE A 282 11.12 -46.85 -12.06
CA ILE A 282 11.95 -45.65 -11.92
C ILE A 282 12.78 -45.75 -10.65
N ASP A 283 13.94 -46.42 -10.76
CA ASP A 283 14.84 -46.67 -9.63
C ASP A 283 15.54 -45.38 -9.13
N PRO A 284 15.22 -44.85 -7.93
CA PRO A 284 15.75 -43.58 -7.46
C PRO A 284 17.26 -43.55 -7.24
N THR A 285 17.92 -44.71 -7.11
CA THR A 285 19.37 -44.82 -6.88
C THR A 285 20.19 -44.67 -8.15
N LYS A 286 19.59 -44.85 -9.32
CA LYS A 286 20.25 -44.72 -10.63
C LYS A 286 20.40 -43.24 -11.03
N PRO A 287 21.39 -42.87 -11.86
CA PRO A 287 21.49 -41.51 -12.40
C PRO A 287 20.31 -41.18 -13.33
N LEU A 288 20.00 -39.89 -13.50
CA LEU A 288 18.80 -39.42 -14.20
C LEU A 288 18.62 -40.02 -15.62
N ALA A 289 19.71 -40.14 -16.38
CA ALA A 289 19.65 -40.72 -17.73
C ALA A 289 19.27 -42.21 -17.70
N GLU A 290 19.84 -43.00 -16.79
CA GLU A 290 19.51 -44.41 -16.63
C GLU A 290 18.10 -44.62 -16.06
N ARG A 291 17.61 -43.72 -15.19
CA ARG A 291 16.22 -43.77 -14.71
C ARG A 291 15.22 -43.69 -15.87
N MET A 292 15.49 -42.87 -16.88
CA MET A 292 14.59 -42.68 -18.03
C MET A 292 14.81 -43.67 -19.18
N LYS A 293 15.98 -44.32 -19.27
CA LYS A 293 16.33 -45.22 -20.37
C LYS A 293 15.48 -46.49 -20.35
N ILE A 294 14.97 -46.92 -21.50
CA ILE A 294 14.30 -48.22 -21.65
C ILE A 294 15.38 -49.23 -22.06
N GLU A 295 15.66 -50.20 -21.19
CA GLU A 295 16.74 -51.15 -21.42
C GLU A 295 16.33 -52.23 -22.43
N ASN A 296 17.32 -52.76 -23.18
CA ASN A 296 17.13 -53.83 -24.17
C ASN A 296 16.08 -53.56 -25.26
N CYS A 297 15.78 -52.29 -25.54
CA CYS A 297 14.77 -51.89 -26.52
C CYS A 297 15.35 -50.93 -27.57
N SER A 298 15.02 -51.17 -28.84
CA SER A 298 15.50 -50.38 -29.99
C SER A 298 14.37 -49.59 -30.63
N ILE A 299 13.24 -50.25 -30.91
CA ILE A 299 12.09 -49.63 -31.58
C ILE A 299 10.76 -50.00 -30.90
N ILE A 300 9.78 -49.11 -31.01
CA ILE A 300 8.41 -49.33 -30.56
C ILE A 300 7.53 -49.37 -31.80
N LYS A 301 6.74 -50.44 -31.94
CA LYS A 301 5.80 -50.63 -33.05
C LYS A 301 4.36 -50.66 -32.55
N GLY A 302 3.46 -49.96 -33.22
CA GLY A 302 2.05 -50.00 -32.89
C GLY A 302 1.36 -51.26 -33.41
N THR A 303 0.53 -51.87 -32.58
CA THR A 303 -0.27 -53.07 -32.95
C THR A 303 -1.76 -52.78 -33.08
N GLY A 304 -2.25 -51.60 -32.66
CA GLY A 304 -3.65 -51.19 -32.77
C GLY A 304 -4.65 -52.11 -32.06
N ASN A 305 -4.28 -52.68 -30.90
CA ASN A 305 -5.14 -53.60 -30.14
C ASN A 305 -5.72 -52.90 -28.90
N PHE A 306 -6.95 -52.41 -29.03
CA PHE A 306 -7.55 -51.58 -27.98
C PHE A 306 -7.82 -52.33 -26.67
N ASP A 307 -8.25 -53.59 -26.70
CA ASP A 307 -8.55 -54.34 -25.46
C ASP A 307 -7.28 -54.58 -24.64
N LYS A 308 -6.16 -54.92 -25.31
CA LYS A 308 -4.85 -55.00 -24.66
C LYS A 308 -4.42 -53.62 -24.16
N CYS A 309 -4.60 -52.56 -24.94
CA CYS A 309 -4.31 -51.20 -24.50
C CYS A 309 -5.06 -50.83 -23.20
N VAL A 310 -6.36 -51.11 -23.12
CA VAL A 310 -7.17 -50.90 -21.90
C VAL A 310 -6.61 -51.68 -20.72
N SER A 311 -6.30 -52.98 -20.90
CA SER A 311 -5.74 -53.80 -19.81
C SER A 311 -4.40 -53.29 -19.28
N GLN A 312 -3.55 -52.73 -20.14
CA GLN A 312 -2.25 -52.19 -19.75
C GLN A 312 -2.37 -50.80 -19.12
N VAL A 313 -3.27 -49.94 -19.62
CA VAL A 313 -3.56 -48.65 -18.97
C VAL A 313 -4.13 -48.88 -17.57
N GLU A 314 -4.99 -49.88 -17.41
CA GLU A 314 -5.53 -50.30 -16.10
C GLU A 314 -4.41 -50.69 -15.13
N SER A 315 -3.55 -51.65 -15.51
CA SER A 315 -2.53 -52.20 -14.61
C SER A 315 -1.33 -51.28 -14.38
N ILE A 316 -1.00 -50.38 -15.31
CA ILE A 316 0.18 -49.51 -15.20
C ILE A 316 -0.17 -48.16 -14.57
N LEU A 317 -1.33 -47.59 -14.92
CA LEU A 317 -1.62 -46.18 -14.62
C LEU A 317 -2.77 -46.00 -13.62
N VAL A 318 -3.89 -46.72 -13.79
CA VAL A 318 -5.13 -46.47 -13.03
C VAL A 318 -5.17 -47.25 -11.71
N ALA A 319 -4.81 -48.53 -11.75
CA ALA A 319 -4.77 -49.44 -10.61
C ALA A 319 -3.43 -50.21 -10.55
N PRO A 320 -2.29 -49.52 -10.44
CA PRO A 320 -0.99 -50.16 -10.34
C PRO A 320 -0.85 -50.99 -9.07
N LYS A 321 -0.06 -52.06 -9.16
CA LYS A 321 0.24 -52.96 -8.04
C LYS A 321 0.76 -52.19 -6.82
N LEU A 322 1.71 -51.29 -7.04
CA LEU A 322 2.11 -50.27 -6.08
C LEU A 322 1.98 -48.90 -6.76
N PRO A 323 1.09 -48.02 -6.31
CA PRO A 323 1.00 -46.67 -6.85
C PRO A 323 2.22 -45.84 -6.45
N LEU A 324 2.48 -44.79 -7.24
CA LEU A 324 3.42 -43.76 -6.82
C LEU A 324 2.94 -43.06 -5.54
N PRO A 325 3.85 -42.52 -4.71
CA PRO A 325 3.48 -41.96 -3.41
C PRO A 325 2.42 -40.86 -3.50
N ALA A 326 1.44 -40.88 -2.59
CA ALA A 326 0.43 -39.83 -2.48
C ALA A 326 1.06 -38.47 -2.15
N ASN A 327 0.51 -37.43 -2.77
CA ASN A 327 0.72 -36.07 -2.34
C ASN A 327 -0.17 -35.79 -1.11
N ILE A 328 0.44 -35.44 0.03
CA ILE A 328 -0.23 -35.24 1.32
C ILE A 328 -0.37 -33.76 1.72
N GLU A 329 -0.39 -32.86 0.74
CA GLU A 329 -0.59 -31.43 1.00
C GLU A 329 -2.00 -31.06 1.50
N ALA A 330 -2.16 -29.83 2.00
CA ALA A 330 -3.42 -29.31 2.55
C ALA A 330 -4.60 -29.33 1.55
N ALA A 331 -4.30 -29.23 0.25
CA ALA A 331 -5.30 -29.32 -0.81
C ALA A 331 -5.62 -30.77 -1.25
N SER A 332 -4.87 -31.78 -0.78
CA SER A 332 -5.03 -33.18 -1.17
C SER A 332 -5.72 -34.02 -0.09
N SER A 333 -6.53 -34.97 -0.52
CA SER A 333 -7.20 -35.96 0.34
C SER A 333 -6.31 -37.14 0.74
N GLY A 334 -5.17 -37.33 0.07
CA GLY A 334 -4.18 -38.36 0.42
C GLY A 334 -4.35 -39.73 -0.24
N PHE A 335 -5.19 -39.86 -1.27
CA PHE A 335 -5.29 -41.10 -2.06
C PHE A 335 -4.09 -41.28 -3.00
N GLU A 336 -3.76 -42.53 -3.31
CA GLU A 336 -2.60 -42.90 -4.13
C GLU A 336 -2.98 -43.38 -5.54
N SER A 337 -4.20 -43.88 -5.74
CA SER A 337 -4.69 -44.36 -7.04
C SER A 337 -6.17 -44.05 -7.26
N VAL A 338 -6.61 -44.11 -8.51
CA VAL A 338 -8.02 -43.92 -8.89
C VAL A 338 -8.90 -45.05 -8.35
N ASP A 339 -8.39 -46.28 -8.35
CA ASP A 339 -9.07 -47.44 -7.76
C ASP A 339 -9.44 -47.19 -6.29
N GLN A 340 -8.51 -46.68 -5.48
CA GLN A 340 -8.80 -46.35 -4.08
C GLN A 340 -9.86 -45.26 -3.95
N VAL A 341 -9.84 -44.24 -4.82
CA VAL A 341 -10.79 -43.12 -4.79
C VAL A 341 -12.22 -43.64 -4.96
N PHE A 342 -12.52 -44.38 -6.01
CA PHE A 342 -13.88 -44.83 -6.27
C PHE A 342 -14.30 -46.04 -5.41
N ARG A 343 -13.34 -46.85 -4.92
CA ARG A 343 -13.65 -47.93 -3.98
C ARG A 343 -14.08 -47.42 -2.60
N PHE A 344 -13.42 -46.39 -2.07
CA PHE A 344 -13.65 -45.93 -0.68
C PHE A 344 -14.43 -44.63 -0.57
N ALA A 345 -14.58 -43.88 -1.66
CA ALA A 345 -15.15 -42.54 -1.65
C ALA A 345 -16.02 -42.25 -2.89
N SER A 346 -16.66 -43.27 -3.46
CA SER A 346 -17.65 -43.07 -4.54
C SER A 346 -18.75 -42.05 -4.17
N SER A 347 -19.31 -41.35 -5.15
CA SER A 347 -20.28 -40.27 -4.94
C SER A 347 -21.35 -40.24 -6.02
N THR A 348 -22.59 -39.88 -5.65
CA THR A 348 -23.71 -39.73 -6.59
C THR A 348 -23.70 -38.40 -7.34
N ALA A 349 -22.81 -37.48 -6.98
CA ALA A 349 -22.73 -36.18 -7.63
C ALA A 349 -22.45 -36.32 -9.14
N PRO A 350 -23.02 -35.44 -10.00
CA PRO A 350 -22.72 -35.47 -11.42
C PRO A 350 -21.22 -35.23 -11.67
N MET A 351 -20.65 -35.91 -12.67
CA MET A 351 -19.23 -35.79 -13.00
C MET A 351 -19.02 -35.18 -14.38
N ILE A 352 -18.14 -34.18 -14.47
CA ILE A 352 -17.79 -33.50 -15.72
C ILE A 352 -16.33 -33.78 -16.05
N VAL A 353 -16.09 -34.38 -17.21
CA VAL A 353 -14.76 -34.67 -17.72
C VAL A 353 -14.28 -33.51 -18.59
N THR A 354 -13.08 -33.00 -18.30
CA THR A 354 -12.44 -31.87 -18.98
C THR A 354 -11.01 -32.24 -19.41
N GLY A 355 -10.40 -31.39 -20.23
CA GLY A 355 -9.04 -31.57 -20.74
C GLY A 355 -9.01 -31.87 -22.24
N GLY A 356 -8.09 -31.21 -22.96
CA GLY A 356 -8.04 -31.25 -24.42
C GLY A 356 -7.95 -32.65 -25.01
N GLY A 357 -7.14 -33.54 -24.42
CA GLY A 357 -7.01 -34.92 -24.89
C GLY A 357 -8.25 -35.78 -24.60
N MET A 358 -8.93 -35.57 -23.47
CA MET A 358 -10.18 -36.29 -23.14
C MET A 358 -11.31 -35.89 -24.10
N LEU A 359 -11.43 -34.60 -24.38
CA LEU A 359 -12.42 -34.08 -25.33
C LEU A 359 -12.11 -34.51 -26.76
N ALA A 360 -10.84 -34.50 -27.17
CA ALA A 360 -10.42 -34.99 -28.48
C ALA A 360 -10.74 -36.47 -28.67
N ALA A 361 -10.51 -37.31 -27.65
CA ALA A 361 -10.84 -38.74 -27.70
C ALA A 361 -12.33 -38.99 -28.01
N ILE A 362 -13.24 -38.24 -27.40
CA ILE A 362 -14.68 -38.35 -27.68
C ILE A 362 -15.05 -37.73 -29.02
N ASN A 363 -14.58 -36.51 -29.31
CA ASN A 363 -14.95 -35.78 -30.52
C ASN A 363 -14.45 -36.48 -31.78
N THR A 364 -13.23 -37.03 -31.79
CA THR A 364 -12.72 -37.79 -32.93
C THR A 364 -13.61 -39.00 -33.26
N LEU A 365 -14.11 -39.72 -32.25
CA LEU A 365 -15.04 -40.83 -32.49
C LEU A 365 -16.40 -40.35 -33.00
N LYS A 366 -16.89 -39.20 -32.54
CA LYS A 366 -18.14 -38.57 -33.04
C LYS A 366 -17.99 -38.05 -34.47
N ASP A 367 -16.87 -37.43 -34.80
CA ASP A 367 -16.58 -36.86 -36.13
C ASP A 367 -16.56 -37.96 -37.21
N HIS A 368 -16.00 -39.12 -36.88
CA HIS A 368 -16.03 -40.33 -37.72
C HIS A 368 -17.32 -41.16 -37.56
N ARG A 369 -18.31 -40.64 -36.83
CA ARG A 369 -19.63 -41.26 -36.61
C ARG A 369 -19.54 -42.69 -36.04
N LEU A 370 -18.51 -42.96 -35.26
CA LEU A 370 -18.33 -44.21 -34.53
C LEU A 370 -19.05 -44.17 -33.17
N LEU A 371 -19.20 -42.96 -32.62
CA LEU A 371 -19.88 -42.72 -31.35
C LEU A 371 -21.09 -41.80 -31.56
N ARG A 372 -22.19 -42.01 -30.83
CA ARG A 372 -23.39 -41.19 -30.98
C ARG A 372 -23.15 -39.74 -30.55
N SER A 373 -23.85 -38.81 -31.19
CA SER A 373 -23.74 -37.38 -30.87
C SER A 373 -24.21 -37.07 -29.44
N ASP A 374 -25.23 -37.78 -28.96
CA ASP A 374 -25.83 -37.70 -27.62
C ASP A 374 -25.21 -38.67 -26.60
N PHE A 375 -24.03 -39.23 -26.90
CA PHE A 375 -23.27 -40.09 -25.98
C PHE A 375 -23.16 -39.47 -24.57
N SER A 376 -23.50 -40.28 -23.56
CA SER A 376 -23.63 -39.87 -22.16
C SER A 376 -22.82 -40.73 -21.17
N GLY A 377 -21.83 -41.48 -21.68
CA GLY A 377 -20.88 -42.21 -20.84
C GLY A 377 -21.08 -43.73 -20.74
N ASP A 378 -21.81 -44.34 -21.68
CA ASP A 378 -21.90 -45.80 -21.76
C ASP A 378 -20.52 -46.42 -22.06
N VAL A 379 -20.09 -47.37 -21.22
CA VAL A 379 -18.74 -47.94 -21.25
C VAL A 379 -18.52 -48.80 -22.48
N GLU A 380 -19.50 -49.63 -22.83
CA GLU A 380 -19.35 -50.59 -23.93
C GLU A 380 -19.51 -49.90 -25.29
N GLU A 381 -20.39 -48.90 -25.39
CA GLU A 381 -20.50 -48.05 -26.58
C GLU A 381 -19.17 -47.34 -26.87
N LEU A 382 -18.52 -46.78 -25.85
CA LEU A 382 -17.21 -46.14 -26.01
C LEU A 382 -16.12 -47.14 -26.39
N ALA A 383 -16.09 -48.31 -25.74
CA ALA A 383 -15.10 -49.34 -26.01
C ALA A 383 -15.25 -49.91 -27.44
N GLU A 384 -16.47 -50.06 -27.95
CA GLU A 384 -16.73 -50.51 -29.32
C GLU A 384 -16.27 -49.50 -30.36
N ALA A 385 -16.63 -48.22 -30.19
CA ALA A 385 -16.19 -47.15 -31.08
C ALA A 385 -14.65 -47.03 -31.09
N ALA A 386 -14.01 -47.15 -29.92
CA ALA A 386 -12.56 -47.08 -29.79
C ALA A 386 -11.84 -48.31 -30.36
N ARG A 387 -12.40 -49.52 -30.24
CA ARG A 387 -11.87 -50.74 -30.88
C ARG A 387 -11.75 -50.55 -32.40
N GLU A 388 -12.81 -50.07 -33.03
CA GLU A 388 -12.83 -49.81 -34.47
C GLU A 388 -11.78 -48.76 -34.85
N PHE A 389 -11.79 -47.60 -34.18
CA PHE A 389 -10.86 -46.52 -34.48
C PHE A 389 -9.39 -46.89 -34.25
N CYS A 390 -9.06 -47.55 -33.15
CA CYS A 390 -7.67 -47.89 -32.80
C CYS A 390 -7.09 -49.02 -33.65
N SER A 391 -7.94 -49.79 -34.34
CA SER A 391 -7.52 -50.81 -35.31
C SER A 391 -7.14 -50.25 -36.68
N SER A 392 -7.22 -48.92 -36.86
CA SER A 392 -6.78 -48.20 -38.06
C SER A 392 -5.30 -48.41 -38.39
N GLU A 393 -4.96 -48.22 -39.67
CA GLU A 393 -3.58 -48.31 -40.16
C GLU A 393 -3.04 -46.94 -40.56
N VAL A 394 -1.76 -46.70 -40.24
CA VAL A 394 -1.05 -45.48 -40.67
C VAL A 394 -0.47 -45.70 -42.06
N ILE A 395 -0.83 -44.82 -42.99
CA ILE A 395 -0.37 -44.83 -44.38
C ILE A 395 0.31 -43.49 -44.67
N ILE A 396 1.48 -43.51 -45.29
CA ILE A 396 2.20 -42.30 -45.69
C ILE A 396 1.69 -41.85 -47.06
N ARG A 397 1.14 -40.63 -47.13
CA ARG A 397 0.70 -39.95 -48.36
C ARG A 397 1.65 -38.81 -48.70
N THR A 398 1.50 -38.23 -49.88
CA THR A 398 2.29 -37.06 -50.32
C THR A 398 2.02 -35.80 -49.50
N ASP A 399 0.85 -35.70 -48.86
CA ASP A 399 0.45 -34.57 -48.00
C ASP A 399 0.64 -34.86 -46.50
N GLY A 400 1.36 -35.94 -46.18
CA GLY A 400 1.69 -36.38 -44.83
C GLY A 400 1.14 -37.78 -44.48
N PRO A 401 1.48 -38.29 -43.29
CA PRO A 401 0.91 -39.54 -42.79
C PRO A 401 -0.57 -39.36 -42.41
N VAL A 402 -1.39 -40.35 -42.74
CA VAL A 402 -2.82 -40.41 -42.41
C VAL A 402 -3.15 -41.69 -41.66
N ILE A 403 -4.16 -41.61 -40.78
CA ILE A 403 -4.79 -42.75 -40.12
C ILE A 403 -5.98 -43.15 -40.98
N GLN A 404 -5.92 -44.31 -41.61
CA GLN A 404 -6.98 -44.86 -42.43
C GLN A 404 -7.85 -45.79 -41.59
N LEU A 405 -9.13 -45.42 -41.44
CA LEU A 405 -10.08 -46.20 -40.65
C LEU A 405 -10.45 -47.49 -41.38
N PRO A 406 -10.72 -48.59 -40.64
CA PRO A 406 -11.23 -49.82 -41.23
C PRO A 406 -12.55 -49.60 -41.99
N ASN A 407 -12.91 -50.57 -42.84
CA ASN A 407 -14.20 -50.61 -43.53
C ASN A 407 -14.51 -49.36 -44.39
N ALA A 408 -13.48 -48.68 -44.91
CA ALA A 408 -13.57 -47.47 -45.73
C ALA A 408 -14.34 -46.32 -45.06
N ARG A 409 -14.27 -46.21 -43.72
CA ARG A 409 -15.01 -45.21 -42.93
C ARG A 409 -14.42 -43.81 -42.94
N GLY A 410 -13.28 -43.59 -43.59
CA GLY A 410 -12.66 -42.28 -43.76
C GLY A 410 -11.17 -42.27 -43.39
N GLU A 411 -10.57 -41.08 -43.46
CA GLU A 411 -9.17 -40.84 -43.14
C GLU A 411 -9.05 -39.59 -42.26
N GLN A 412 -8.02 -39.55 -41.42
CA GLN A 412 -7.63 -38.33 -40.70
C GLN A 412 -6.11 -38.14 -40.72
N LYS A 413 -5.63 -36.90 -40.63
CA LYS A 413 -4.19 -36.64 -40.56
C LYS A 413 -3.61 -37.15 -39.24
N LEU A 414 -2.48 -37.85 -39.34
CA LEU A 414 -1.65 -38.20 -38.19
C LEU A 414 -0.78 -36.99 -37.81
N ASN A 415 -0.67 -36.71 -36.53
CA ASN A 415 0.21 -35.66 -36.01
C ASN A 415 0.70 -36.01 -34.59
N SER A 416 1.61 -35.18 -34.08
CA SER A 416 2.23 -35.37 -32.75
C SER A 416 1.25 -35.29 -31.56
N LEU A 417 -0.01 -34.86 -31.77
CA LEU A 417 -1.03 -34.76 -30.73
C LEU A 417 -2.03 -35.92 -30.73
N ASN A 418 -2.12 -36.70 -31.81
CA ASN A 418 -3.11 -37.78 -31.93
C ASN A 418 -2.54 -39.18 -32.18
N PHE A 419 -1.22 -39.33 -32.37
CA PHE A 419 -0.61 -40.62 -32.67
C PHE A 419 -0.78 -41.68 -31.55
N ASP A 420 -0.93 -41.25 -30.30
CA ASP A 420 -1.16 -42.09 -29.12
C ASP A 420 -2.53 -41.86 -28.45
N LEU A 421 -3.49 -41.27 -29.18
CA LEU A 421 -4.82 -40.91 -28.67
C LEU A 421 -5.60 -42.11 -28.09
N CYS A 422 -5.35 -43.32 -28.60
CA CYS A 422 -5.94 -44.55 -28.12
C CYS A 422 -5.61 -44.86 -26.65
N LYS A 423 -4.46 -44.42 -26.13
CA LYS A 423 -4.15 -44.50 -24.70
C LYS A 423 -5.14 -43.68 -23.87
N THR A 424 -5.52 -42.50 -24.36
CA THR A 424 -6.48 -41.61 -23.69
C THR A 424 -7.92 -42.12 -23.79
N MET A 425 -8.28 -42.75 -24.92
CA MET A 425 -9.54 -43.50 -25.03
C MET A 425 -9.59 -44.64 -24.00
N ALA A 426 -8.50 -45.41 -23.88
CA ALA A 426 -8.37 -46.49 -22.91
C ALA A 426 -8.46 -45.98 -21.45
N LEU A 427 -7.81 -44.85 -21.14
CA LEU A 427 -7.94 -44.18 -19.86
C LEU A 427 -9.39 -43.77 -19.59
N THR A 428 -10.10 -43.25 -20.58
CA THR A 428 -11.50 -42.85 -20.44
C THR A 428 -12.39 -44.06 -20.11
N VAL A 429 -12.21 -45.18 -20.82
CA VAL A 429 -12.94 -46.44 -20.53
C VAL A 429 -12.65 -46.92 -19.11
N SER A 430 -11.39 -46.92 -18.68
CA SER A 430 -11.02 -47.32 -17.32
C SER A 430 -11.64 -46.42 -16.25
N LEU A 431 -11.60 -45.09 -16.41
CA LEU A 431 -12.24 -44.14 -15.50
C LEU A 431 -13.75 -44.39 -15.37
N LEU A 432 -14.44 -44.61 -16.50
CA LEU A 432 -15.88 -44.89 -16.49
C LEU A 432 -16.21 -46.22 -15.79
N ARG A 433 -15.38 -47.26 -15.99
CA ARG A 433 -15.53 -48.55 -15.29
C ARG A 433 -15.40 -48.40 -13.78
N HIS A 434 -14.40 -47.65 -13.31
CA HIS A 434 -14.22 -47.38 -11.87
C HIS A 434 -15.37 -46.56 -11.28
N MET A 435 -15.87 -45.55 -11.99
CA MET A 435 -17.05 -44.79 -11.55
C MET A 435 -18.32 -45.65 -11.51
N ALA A 436 -18.49 -46.58 -12.46
CA ALA A 436 -19.63 -47.49 -12.50
C ALA A 436 -19.57 -48.62 -11.45
N ALA A 437 -18.36 -49.05 -11.06
CA ALA A 437 -18.14 -50.11 -10.09
C ALA A 437 -18.19 -49.65 -8.62
N GLY A 438 -18.15 -48.34 -8.36
CA GLY A 438 -18.29 -47.78 -7.01
C GLY A 438 -19.68 -48.04 -6.41
N GLU A 439 -19.77 -48.01 -5.08
CA GLU A 439 -21.04 -48.17 -4.35
C GLU A 439 -22.07 -47.12 -4.78
N ASN A 440 -21.60 -45.88 -5.02
CA ASN A 440 -22.40 -44.76 -5.48
C ASN A 440 -21.96 -44.35 -6.90
N GLN A 441 -22.91 -44.31 -7.83
CA GLN A 441 -22.64 -43.95 -9.23
C GLN A 441 -23.00 -42.47 -9.49
N PRO A 442 -22.19 -41.73 -10.26
CA PRO A 442 -22.53 -40.37 -10.68
C PRO A 442 -23.90 -40.29 -11.36
N SER A 443 -24.72 -39.32 -10.98
CA SER A 443 -26.08 -39.18 -11.55
C SER A 443 -26.09 -38.97 -13.07
N PHE A 444 -25.03 -38.34 -13.61
CA PHE A 444 -24.75 -38.29 -15.04
C PHE A 444 -23.27 -37.96 -15.26
N ILE A 445 -22.76 -38.25 -16.46
CA ILE A 445 -21.40 -37.93 -16.89
C ILE A 445 -21.46 -37.12 -18.18
N LYS A 446 -20.68 -36.02 -18.25
CA LYS A 446 -20.57 -35.18 -19.46
C LYS A 446 -19.13 -34.81 -19.78
N TRP A 447 -18.87 -34.53 -21.05
CA TRP A 447 -17.59 -34.00 -21.53
C TRP A 447 -17.80 -32.55 -21.97
N GLU A 448 -17.10 -31.63 -21.31
CA GLU A 448 -17.31 -30.20 -21.54
C GLU A 448 -15.96 -29.47 -21.65
N LYS A 449 -15.88 -28.51 -22.56
CA LYS A 449 -14.77 -27.55 -22.64
C LYS A 449 -15.14 -26.19 -22.04
N SER A 450 -16.41 -25.82 -22.16
CA SER A 450 -16.93 -24.52 -21.77
C SER A 450 -18.38 -24.67 -21.32
N ILE A 451 -18.85 -23.81 -20.42
CA ILE A 451 -20.24 -23.80 -19.98
C ILE A 451 -20.97 -22.62 -20.63
N ALA A 452 -22.10 -22.91 -21.28
CA ALA A 452 -22.95 -21.89 -21.89
C ALA A 452 -23.59 -20.99 -20.82
N GLY A 453 -23.53 -19.68 -21.07
CA GLY A 453 -24.20 -18.66 -20.27
C GLY A 453 -25.71 -18.58 -20.54
N PRO A 454 -26.42 -17.70 -19.82
CA PRO A 454 -27.86 -17.50 -20.00
C PRO A 454 -28.26 -17.05 -21.41
N ASP A 455 -27.34 -16.43 -22.15
CA ASP A 455 -27.47 -15.95 -23.52
C ASP A 455 -27.00 -16.98 -24.58
N GLY A 456 -26.67 -18.20 -24.16
CA GLY A 456 -26.24 -19.30 -25.03
C GLY A 456 -24.77 -19.26 -25.46
N LYS A 457 -24.03 -18.18 -25.15
CA LYS A 457 -22.59 -18.08 -25.43
C LYS A 457 -21.77 -18.57 -24.23
N PRO A 458 -20.59 -19.18 -24.45
CA PRO A 458 -19.73 -19.59 -23.35
C PRO A 458 -19.25 -18.37 -22.56
N LEU A 459 -19.44 -18.39 -21.23
CA LEU A 459 -18.99 -17.29 -20.37
C LEU A 459 -17.48 -17.29 -20.14
N ALA A 460 -16.91 -18.49 -20.02
CA ALA A 460 -15.48 -18.75 -19.89
C ALA A 460 -15.20 -20.22 -20.21
N ASP A 461 -13.92 -20.52 -20.47
CA ASP A 461 -13.44 -21.90 -20.52
C ASP A 461 -13.39 -22.53 -19.12
N LEU A 462 -13.55 -23.85 -19.07
CA LEU A 462 -13.28 -24.63 -17.86
C LEU A 462 -11.77 -24.71 -17.61
N GLY A 463 -11.40 -24.81 -16.33
CA GLY A 463 -10.01 -24.82 -15.86
C GLY A 463 -9.86 -24.04 -14.55
N TRP A 464 -8.62 -23.85 -14.10
CA TRP A 464 -8.31 -23.28 -12.77
C TRP A 464 -8.41 -21.74 -12.66
N GLN A 465 -8.62 -21.00 -13.75
CA GLN A 465 -8.30 -19.56 -13.82
C GLN A 465 -9.33 -18.63 -13.15
N LEU A 466 -10.61 -19.02 -13.12
CA LEU A 466 -11.73 -18.16 -12.70
C LEU A 466 -11.84 -17.87 -11.18
N PRO A 467 -11.62 -18.84 -10.25
CA PRO A 467 -11.83 -18.68 -8.82
C PRO A 467 -10.74 -17.86 -8.13
N GLU A 468 -9.53 -17.91 -8.68
CA GLU A 468 -8.38 -17.19 -8.14
C GLU A 468 -8.71 -15.70 -8.00
N LYS A 469 -9.48 -15.14 -8.95
CA LYS A 469 -9.92 -13.73 -8.94
C LYS A 469 -10.77 -13.34 -7.73
N ARG A 470 -11.65 -14.19 -7.21
CA ARG A 470 -12.62 -13.80 -6.15
C ARG A 470 -12.08 -13.97 -4.72
N ILE A 471 -11.35 -15.06 -4.45
CA ILE A 471 -10.74 -15.32 -3.13
C ILE A 471 -9.72 -14.24 -2.78
N ASN A 472 -8.95 -13.83 -3.79
CA ASN A 472 -7.89 -12.84 -3.67
C ASN A 472 -8.40 -11.40 -3.53
N VAL A 473 -9.60 -11.11 -4.05
CA VAL A 473 -10.32 -9.86 -3.74
C VAL A 473 -10.72 -9.85 -2.25
N GLY A 474 -11.21 -10.98 -1.73
CA GLY A 474 -11.49 -11.13 -0.29
C GLY A 474 -10.25 -10.94 0.59
N LYS A 475 -9.14 -11.61 0.26
CA LYS A 475 -7.85 -11.44 0.96
C LYS A 475 -7.30 -10.01 0.84
N LYS A 476 -7.41 -9.37 -0.34
CA LYS A 476 -7.01 -7.97 -0.52
C LYS A 476 -7.89 -7.03 0.30
N HIS A 477 -9.18 -7.29 0.40
CA HIS A 477 -10.07 -6.48 1.23
C HIS A 477 -9.67 -6.57 2.71
N LEU A 478 -9.43 -7.79 3.22
CA LEU A 478 -8.96 -8.01 4.59
C LEU A 478 -7.57 -7.39 4.83
N GLN A 479 -6.62 -7.54 3.90
CA GLN A 479 -5.31 -6.91 4.03
C GLN A 479 -5.39 -5.38 3.94
N THR A 480 -6.32 -4.84 3.15
CA THR A 480 -6.57 -3.40 3.09
C THR A 480 -7.11 -2.90 4.41
N LEU A 481 -8.09 -3.60 5.00
CA LEU A 481 -8.62 -3.28 6.34
C LEU A 481 -7.53 -3.41 7.41
N ARG A 482 -6.72 -4.47 7.37
CA ARG A 482 -5.59 -4.67 8.30
C ARG A 482 -4.54 -3.58 8.16
N ASN A 483 -4.20 -3.20 6.94
CA ASN A 483 -3.28 -2.08 6.69
C ASN A 483 -3.88 -0.76 7.17
N LEU A 484 -5.19 -0.55 7.00
CA LEU A 484 -5.89 0.64 7.46
C LEU A 484 -5.86 0.75 9.00
N GLU A 485 -5.97 -0.34 9.75
CA GLU A 485 -5.92 -0.26 11.22
C GLU A 485 -4.49 -0.26 11.80
N THR A 486 -3.49 -0.75 11.06
CA THR A 486 -2.10 -0.85 11.53
C THR A 486 -1.20 0.30 11.11
N ARG A 487 -1.51 1.00 10.02
CA ARG A 487 -0.68 2.11 9.51
C ARG A 487 -1.00 3.41 10.22
N CYS A 488 -0.03 4.32 10.19
CA CYS A 488 -0.29 5.70 10.57
C CYS A 488 -1.16 6.39 9.53
N HIS A 489 -2.10 7.22 10.00
CA HIS A 489 -2.98 8.00 9.15
C HIS A 489 -2.68 9.48 9.27
N ASP A 490 -2.55 10.11 8.11
CA ASP A 490 -2.33 11.56 8.02
C ASP A 490 -3.68 12.29 7.96
N SER A 491 -3.78 13.43 8.64
CA SER A 491 -4.95 14.30 8.59
C SER A 491 -4.57 15.77 8.74
N PHE A 492 -5.22 16.64 7.98
CA PHE A 492 -4.95 18.08 7.99
C PHE A 492 -5.53 18.74 9.23
N GLN A 493 -4.69 19.50 9.93
CA GLN A 493 -5.09 20.38 11.02
C GLN A 493 -4.68 21.81 10.68
N ALA A 494 -5.58 22.75 10.93
CA ALA A 494 -5.24 24.18 10.89
C ALA A 494 -4.85 24.64 12.30
N PHE A 495 -4.00 25.65 12.36
CA PHE A 495 -3.75 26.40 13.59
C PHE A 495 -3.60 27.88 13.24
N VAL A 496 -3.91 28.73 14.20
CA VAL A 496 -4.01 30.17 13.99
C VAL A 496 -3.08 30.86 14.97
N VAL A 497 -2.26 31.78 14.46
CA VAL A 497 -1.46 32.67 15.29
C VAL A 497 -2.00 34.08 15.13
N ILE A 498 -2.54 34.63 16.21
CA ILE A 498 -3.04 36.01 16.24
C ILE A 498 -1.91 36.91 16.74
N ASP A 499 -1.42 37.73 15.83
CA ASP A 499 -0.31 38.65 16.02
C ASP A 499 -0.87 40.00 16.49
N ALA A 500 -0.81 40.24 17.80
CA ALA A 500 -1.31 41.44 18.45
C ALA A 500 -0.16 42.43 18.70
N ARG A 501 0.13 43.25 17.69
CA ARG A 501 1.18 44.27 17.71
C ARG A 501 0.70 45.55 18.42
N SER A 502 1.64 46.46 18.65
CA SER A 502 1.35 47.78 19.23
C SER A 502 0.31 48.57 18.43
N SER A 503 0.36 48.53 17.09
CA SER A 503 -0.51 49.34 16.23
C SER A 503 -1.70 48.60 15.64
N SER A 504 -1.67 47.27 15.60
CA SER A 504 -2.73 46.47 14.98
C SER A 504 -2.72 45.03 15.46
N THR A 505 -3.88 44.37 15.36
CA THR A 505 -4.04 42.93 15.61
C THR A 505 -4.43 42.25 14.31
N ARG A 506 -3.77 41.14 13.95
CA ARG A 506 -4.08 40.37 12.73
C ARG A 506 -4.03 38.87 12.96
N THR A 507 -4.86 38.13 12.23
CA THR A 507 -4.83 36.66 12.23
C THR A 507 -3.86 36.13 11.17
N ASN A 508 -3.18 35.02 11.47
CA ASN A 508 -2.34 34.30 10.52
C ASN A 508 -2.76 32.83 10.56
N VAL A 509 -3.24 32.31 9.42
CA VAL A 509 -3.80 30.96 9.35
C VAL A 509 -2.79 30.02 8.72
N PHE A 510 -2.48 28.93 9.43
CA PHE A 510 -1.54 27.91 9.00
C PHE A 510 -2.23 26.56 8.79
N LEU A 511 -1.64 25.72 7.95
CA LEU A 511 -2.02 24.33 7.79
C LEU A 511 -0.83 23.43 8.08
N ALA A 512 -1.07 22.31 8.75
CA ALA A 512 -0.10 21.23 8.90
C ALA A 512 -0.77 19.87 8.70
N LYS A 513 0.06 18.87 8.38
CA LYS A 513 -0.31 17.47 8.45
C LYS A 513 -0.04 16.97 9.86
N THR A 514 -1.03 16.31 10.42
CA THR A 514 -0.89 15.50 11.63
C THR A 514 -0.80 14.04 11.24
N ARG A 515 -0.01 13.26 11.97
CA ARG A 515 0.10 11.81 11.79
C ARG A 515 -0.37 11.12 13.07
N SER A 516 -1.38 10.28 12.94
CA SER A 516 -1.92 9.46 14.03
C SER A 516 -1.47 8.02 13.82
N CYS A 517 -0.78 7.44 14.80
CA CYS A 517 -0.28 6.07 14.72
C CYS A 517 -0.85 5.23 15.88
N PRO A 518 -1.24 3.96 15.65
CA PRO A 518 -1.64 3.06 16.73
C PRO A 518 -0.60 3.02 17.85
N ASN A 519 -1.05 3.10 19.10
CA ASN A 519 -0.23 3.12 20.33
C ASN A 519 0.79 4.27 20.45
N ARG A 520 0.78 5.29 19.58
CA ARG A 520 1.70 6.44 19.66
C ARG A 520 1.00 7.80 19.71
N GLY A 521 -0.34 7.81 19.69
CA GLY A 521 -1.12 9.04 19.65
C GLY A 521 -1.01 9.78 18.31
N ARG A 522 -1.13 11.10 18.35
CA ARG A 522 -1.07 11.99 17.18
C ARG A 522 -0.01 13.05 17.37
N SER A 523 0.82 13.28 16.35
CA SER A 523 1.82 14.35 16.30
C SER A 523 1.66 15.21 15.05
N ILE A 524 2.11 16.47 15.11
CA ILE A 524 2.25 17.32 13.92
C ILE A 524 3.57 16.99 13.23
N ASP A 525 3.55 16.94 11.90
CA ASP A 525 4.75 16.95 11.07
C ASP A 525 5.22 18.42 10.91
N PRO A 526 6.33 18.84 11.55
CA PRO A 526 6.74 20.24 11.58
C PRO A 526 7.14 20.77 10.19
N ASP A 527 7.63 19.92 9.31
CA ASP A 527 8.04 20.30 7.94
C ASP A 527 6.83 20.57 7.03
N SER A 528 5.65 20.08 7.43
CA SER A 528 4.41 20.28 6.70
C SER A 528 3.72 21.62 7.00
N ILE A 529 4.22 22.36 8.00
CA ILE A 529 3.68 23.66 8.40
C ILE A 529 3.81 24.65 7.25
N ARG A 530 2.69 25.23 6.84
CA ARG A 530 2.65 26.28 5.82
C ARG A 530 1.69 27.38 6.18
N LEU A 531 2.10 28.64 5.96
CA LEU A 531 1.20 29.78 5.99
C LEU A 531 0.21 29.66 4.83
N ILE A 532 -1.08 29.70 5.13
CA ILE A 532 -2.12 29.72 4.11
C ILE A 532 -2.35 31.16 3.67
N ARG A 533 -2.62 32.06 4.63
CA ARG A 533 -2.88 33.47 4.38
C ARG A 533 -2.79 34.30 5.66
N GLU A 534 -2.38 35.56 5.51
CA GLU A 534 -2.51 36.58 6.54
C GLU A 534 -3.86 37.30 6.41
N GLY A 535 -4.46 37.63 7.55
CA GLY A 535 -5.71 38.37 7.64
C GLY A 535 -5.55 39.88 7.57
N LYS A 536 -6.68 40.57 7.70
CA LYS A 536 -6.75 42.03 7.76
C LYS A 536 -6.12 42.54 9.06
N ARG A 537 -5.67 43.80 9.03
CA ARG A 537 -5.22 44.51 10.23
C ARG A 537 -6.43 45.14 10.91
N PHE A 538 -6.71 44.70 12.13
CA PHE A 538 -7.72 45.28 13.02
C PHE A 538 -7.07 46.08 14.14
N THR A 539 -7.89 46.66 15.01
CA THR A 539 -7.48 47.46 16.16
C THR A 539 -6.49 46.70 17.06
N GLY A 540 -5.42 47.38 17.46
CA GLY A 540 -4.44 46.85 18.41
C GLY A 540 -5.00 46.73 19.83
N LEU A 541 -4.53 45.75 20.61
CA LEU A 541 -5.02 45.53 21.97
C LEU A 541 -4.80 46.73 22.91
N ARG A 542 -3.77 47.55 22.66
CA ARG A 542 -3.55 48.79 23.44
C ARG A 542 -4.75 49.72 23.36
N VAL A 543 -5.36 49.85 22.17
CA VAL A 543 -6.45 50.81 21.92
C VAL A 543 -7.69 50.37 22.67
N VAL A 544 -7.95 49.06 22.75
CA VAL A 544 -9.06 48.51 23.53
C VAL A 544 -8.93 48.88 25.01
N LEU A 545 -7.73 48.80 25.58
CA LEU A 545 -7.48 49.21 26.97
C LEU A 545 -7.50 50.73 27.14
N GLU A 546 -6.90 51.48 26.22
CA GLU A 546 -6.87 52.95 26.24
C GLU A 546 -8.29 53.53 26.19
N GLU A 547 -9.16 53.05 25.29
CA GLU A 547 -10.56 53.48 25.18
C GLU A 547 -11.39 53.11 26.43
N TRP A 548 -11.14 51.94 27.02
CA TRP A 548 -11.79 51.53 28.26
C TRP A 548 -11.35 52.41 29.43
N LEU A 549 -10.05 52.68 29.57
CA LEU A 549 -9.53 53.58 30.61
C LEU A 549 -10.01 55.02 30.42
N ASP A 550 -10.08 55.53 29.19
CA ASP A 550 -10.62 56.88 28.93
C ASP A 550 -12.05 57.05 29.44
N THR A 551 -12.85 56.00 29.29
CA THR A 551 -14.26 56.02 29.64
C THR A 551 -14.47 55.86 31.14
N TYR A 552 -13.69 54.99 31.79
CA TYR A 552 -13.98 54.54 33.16
C TYR A 552 -12.96 54.97 34.21
N ALA A 553 -11.71 55.26 33.82
CA ALA A 553 -10.68 55.85 34.69
C ALA A 553 -10.58 57.38 34.53
N GLY A 554 -11.10 57.92 33.42
CA GLY A 554 -11.03 59.34 33.05
C GLY A 554 -10.01 59.59 31.95
N LYS A 555 -10.28 60.53 31.04
CA LYS A 555 -9.44 60.79 29.84
C LYS A 555 -8.00 61.21 30.15
N ASP A 556 -7.73 61.68 31.36
CA ASP A 556 -6.41 62.11 31.84
C ASP A 556 -5.67 61.03 32.65
N TRP A 557 -6.13 59.77 32.62
CA TRP A 557 -5.54 58.64 33.35
C TRP A 557 -4.03 58.42 33.09
N GLU A 558 -3.52 58.83 31.92
CA GLU A 558 -2.09 58.74 31.58
C GLU A 558 -1.25 59.83 32.28
N SER A 559 -1.89 60.89 32.77
CA SER A 559 -1.26 62.06 33.39
C SER A 559 -1.59 62.20 34.88
N ARG A 560 -2.43 61.31 35.44
CA ARG A 560 -2.89 61.32 36.83
C ARG A 560 -2.82 59.92 37.45
N PRO A 561 -2.65 59.80 38.78
CA PRO A 561 -2.74 58.51 39.45
C PRO A 561 -4.16 57.93 39.30
N VAL A 562 -4.24 56.62 39.06
CA VAL A 562 -5.49 55.87 38.88
C VAL A 562 -5.65 54.89 40.04
N ASP A 563 -6.80 54.88 40.72
CA ASP A 563 -7.15 53.80 41.64
C ASP A 563 -7.65 52.58 40.87
N ALA A 564 -6.73 51.65 40.59
CA ALA A 564 -7.01 50.45 39.83
C ALA A 564 -8.11 49.57 40.46
N ARG A 565 -8.38 49.66 41.78
CA ARG A 565 -9.37 48.81 42.45
C ARG A 565 -10.80 49.15 42.04
N LEU A 566 -11.09 50.43 41.82
CA LEU A 566 -12.43 50.88 41.41
C LEU A 566 -12.79 50.34 40.03
N LEU A 567 -11.81 50.10 39.17
CA LEU A 567 -12.03 49.68 37.80
C LEU A 567 -12.52 48.23 37.65
N PHE A 568 -12.48 47.40 38.72
CA PHE A 568 -13.04 46.05 38.69
C PHE A 568 -14.55 46.03 38.40
N GLN A 569 -15.27 47.10 38.77
CA GLN A 569 -16.70 47.22 38.47
C GLN A 569 -17.01 47.32 36.97
N TYR A 570 -16.00 47.62 36.14
CA TYR A 570 -16.15 47.80 34.69
C TYR A 570 -15.56 46.65 33.86
N VAL A 571 -15.29 45.49 34.48
CA VAL A 571 -14.84 44.27 33.77
C VAL A 571 -15.84 43.82 32.69
N PRO A 572 -17.18 43.85 32.89
CA PRO A 572 -18.13 43.52 31.81
C PRO A 572 -17.97 44.39 30.56
N GLN A 573 -17.64 45.67 30.73
CA GLN A 573 -17.43 46.62 29.65
C GLN A 573 -16.07 46.37 28.96
N MET A 574 -15.05 45.97 29.71
CA MET A 574 -13.78 45.49 29.12
C MET A 574 -14.02 44.25 28.26
N HIS A 575 -14.86 43.32 28.71
CA HIS A 575 -15.25 42.14 27.94
C HIS A 575 -15.96 42.52 26.63
N GLU A 576 -16.91 43.45 26.67
CA GLU A 576 -17.60 43.90 25.46
C GLU A 576 -16.64 44.62 24.49
N GLY A 577 -15.72 45.45 25.02
CA GLY A 577 -14.66 46.08 24.23
C GLY A 577 -13.73 45.09 23.54
N ALA A 578 -13.44 43.95 24.19
CA ALA A 578 -12.64 42.87 23.61
C ALA A 578 -13.44 41.99 22.63
N LYS A 579 -14.73 41.82 22.85
CA LYS A 579 -15.60 40.93 22.07
C LYS A 579 -15.69 41.34 20.60
N LYS A 580 -15.90 42.62 20.30
CA LYS A 580 -16.07 43.11 18.92
C LYS A 580 -14.81 42.89 18.05
N PRO A 581 -13.59 43.26 18.49
CA PRO A 581 -12.36 42.90 17.78
C PRO A 581 -12.17 41.39 17.59
N MET A 582 -12.51 40.58 18.60
CA MET A 582 -12.37 39.12 18.51
C MET A 582 -13.34 38.49 17.51
N GLN A 583 -14.58 38.97 17.43
CA GLN A 583 -15.54 38.54 16.41
C GLN A 583 -15.04 38.86 15.00
N LEU A 584 -14.47 40.06 14.78
CA LEU A 584 -13.90 40.42 13.48
C LEU A 584 -12.70 39.53 13.10
N LEU A 585 -11.84 39.20 14.06
CA LEU A 585 -10.72 38.27 13.86
C LEU A 585 -11.19 36.85 13.56
N GLU A 586 -12.25 36.40 14.24
CA GLU A 586 -12.88 35.11 14.00
C GLU A 586 -13.47 35.04 12.59
N GLU A 587 -14.29 36.03 12.19
CA GLU A 587 -14.89 36.13 10.85
C GLU A 587 -13.82 36.13 9.75
N ASP A 588 -12.75 36.90 9.92
CA ASP A 588 -11.66 36.98 8.95
C ASP A 588 -10.89 35.64 8.85
N THR A 589 -10.67 34.98 9.99
CA THR A 589 -10.04 33.64 10.05
C THR A 589 -10.92 32.60 9.32
N VAL A 590 -12.23 32.62 9.57
CA VAL A 590 -13.19 31.72 8.92
C VAL A 590 -13.23 31.97 7.40
N ALA A 591 -13.25 33.23 6.96
CA ALA A 591 -13.21 33.58 5.55
C ALA A 591 -11.93 33.07 4.84
N ILE A 592 -10.79 33.12 5.53
CA ILE A 592 -9.54 32.53 5.02
C ILE A 592 -9.67 31.01 4.90
N LEU A 593 -10.12 30.33 5.96
CA LEU A 593 -10.28 28.86 5.95
C LEU A 593 -11.23 28.41 4.83
N ASP A 594 -12.36 29.10 4.67
CA ASP A 594 -13.37 28.72 3.69
C ASP A 594 -12.94 28.96 2.24
N SER A 595 -12.12 29.98 1.99
CA SER A 595 -11.61 30.30 0.66
C SER A 595 -10.38 29.48 0.25
N GLN A 596 -9.63 28.94 1.22
CA GLN A 596 -8.34 28.28 0.95
C GLN A 596 -8.37 26.76 1.09
N LEU A 597 -9.31 26.21 1.86
CA LEU A 597 -9.44 24.77 2.05
C LEU A 597 -10.46 24.18 1.08
N ASN A 598 -10.14 23.00 0.53
CA ASN A 598 -11.15 22.20 -0.16
C ASN A 598 -12.06 21.47 0.84
N GLU A 599 -13.21 20.97 0.39
CA GLU A 599 -14.21 20.33 1.26
C GLU A 599 -13.66 19.15 2.08
N LYS A 600 -12.76 18.34 1.51
CA LYS A 600 -12.12 17.23 2.25
C LYS A 600 -11.24 17.74 3.40
N GLN A 601 -10.51 18.83 3.17
CA GLN A 601 -9.69 19.47 4.20
C GLN A 601 -10.55 20.14 5.27
N LYS A 602 -11.64 20.82 4.88
CA LYS A 602 -12.56 21.46 5.83
C LYS A 602 -13.13 20.46 6.83
N VAL A 603 -13.56 19.28 6.37
CA VAL A 603 -14.07 18.22 7.25
C VAL A 603 -13.02 17.79 8.28
N GLN A 604 -11.77 17.58 7.86
CA GLN A 604 -10.68 17.18 8.75
C GLN A 604 -10.32 18.28 9.77
N VAL A 605 -10.19 19.51 9.29
CA VAL A 605 -9.86 20.68 10.13
C VAL A 605 -10.96 20.94 11.17
N LYS A 606 -12.24 20.87 10.78
CA LYS A 606 -13.37 21.00 11.72
C LYS A 606 -13.39 19.88 12.76
N ALA A 607 -13.01 18.66 12.38
CA ALA A 607 -13.00 17.50 13.28
C ALA A 607 -11.88 17.56 14.32
N LEU A 608 -10.66 17.98 13.94
CA LEU A 608 -9.49 17.96 14.82
C LEU A 608 -9.40 19.12 15.81
N GLY A 609 -10.16 20.20 15.58
CA GLY A 609 -10.05 21.45 16.34
C GLY A 609 -8.85 22.29 15.90
N ILE A 610 -8.97 23.60 16.10
CA ILE A 610 -8.03 24.61 15.62
C ILE A 610 -7.40 25.33 16.82
N PRO A 611 -6.14 24.99 17.18
CA PRO A 611 -5.38 25.74 18.17
C PRO A 611 -5.21 27.19 17.74
N ALA A 612 -5.58 28.12 18.62
CA ALA A 612 -5.34 29.54 18.45
C ALA A 612 -4.29 30.03 19.47
N MET A 613 -3.24 30.67 18.97
CA MET A 613 -2.14 31.24 19.77
C MET A 613 -2.17 32.75 19.58
N LEU A 614 -2.77 33.49 20.53
CA LEU A 614 -2.77 34.95 20.50
C LEU A 614 -1.61 35.46 21.35
N CYS A 615 -0.62 36.05 20.69
CA CYS A 615 0.57 36.60 21.33
C CYS A 615 0.58 38.12 21.19
N SER A 616 0.54 38.85 22.30
CA SER A 616 0.80 40.29 22.26
C SER A 616 2.28 40.57 22.35
N THR A 617 2.80 41.39 21.42
CA THR A 617 4.20 41.83 21.44
C THR A 617 4.34 43.12 22.24
N ALA A 618 4.59 44.26 21.59
CA ALA A 618 4.74 45.56 22.23
C ALA A 618 3.39 46.30 22.39
N GLY A 619 3.39 47.40 23.16
CA GLY A 619 2.24 48.28 23.36
C GLY A 619 1.40 47.95 24.61
N VAL A 620 1.13 46.67 24.88
CA VAL A 620 0.39 46.25 26.10
C VAL A 620 1.32 45.95 27.29
N ARG A 621 2.64 46.05 27.09
CA ARG A 621 3.65 45.74 28.12
C ARG A 621 3.64 46.76 29.26
N ASP A 622 3.34 48.02 28.96
CA ASP A 622 3.52 49.17 29.86
C ASP A 622 2.27 49.49 30.68
N PHE A 623 1.32 48.55 30.78
CA PHE A 623 0.21 48.63 31.72
C PHE A 623 0.59 47.90 33.00
N HIS A 624 0.83 48.65 34.08
CA HIS A 624 1.48 48.16 35.31
C HIS A 624 0.53 47.58 36.38
N GLU A 625 -0.74 47.36 36.04
CA GLU A 625 -1.79 46.87 36.94
C GLU A 625 -2.42 45.57 36.40
N TRP A 626 -3.55 45.14 36.97
CA TRP A 626 -4.28 43.92 36.60
C TRP A 626 -4.90 43.93 35.19
N TYR A 627 -4.91 45.07 34.49
CA TYR A 627 -5.67 45.29 33.25
C TYR A 627 -5.29 44.30 32.14
N ARG A 628 -3.98 44.14 31.88
CA ARG A 628 -3.49 43.24 30.82
C ARG A 628 -3.86 41.80 31.12
N ASP A 629 -3.63 41.36 32.34
CA ASP A 629 -3.82 39.96 32.70
C ASP A 629 -5.32 39.60 32.70
N ALA A 630 -6.18 40.51 33.17
CA ALA A 630 -7.63 40.37 33.05
C ALA A 630 -8.08 40.35 31.58
N LEU A 631 -7.57 41.25 30.73
CA LEU A 631 -7.86 41.24 29.29
C LEU A 631 -7.50 39.88 28.67
N PHE A 632 -6.35 39.31 29.00
CA PHE A 632 -5.95 37.99 28.48
C PHE A 632 -6.84 36.84 28.99
N VAL A 633 -7.41 36.94 30.20
CA VAL A 633 -8.45 35.99 30.66
C VAL A 633 -9.69 36.11 29.77
N LEU A 634 -10.16 37.32 29.49
CA LEU A 634 -11.33 37.58 28.66
C LEU A 634 -11.10 37.15 27.20
N LEU A 635 -9.93 37.46 26.61
CA LEU A 635 -9.56 37.03 25.26
C LEU A 635 -9.56 35.51 25.13
N ARG A 636 -9.02 34.78 26.10
CA ARG A 636 -9.07 33.31 26.11
C ARG A 636 -10.50 32.79 26.23
N HIS A 637 -11.33 33.43 27.05
CA HIS A 637 -12.74 33.07 27.15
C HIS A 637 -13.46 33.25 25.81
N LEU A 638 -13.23 34.37 25.12
CA LEU A 638 -13.81 34.64 23.80
C LEU A 638 -13.37 33.63 22.74
N ILE A 639 -12.06 33.32 22.65
CA ILE A 639 -11.54 32.33 21.70
C ILE A 639 -12.13 30.92 21.94
N ASN A 640 -12.34 30.56 23.21
CA ASN A 640 -12.89 29.26 23.59
C ASN A 640 -14.41 29.15 23.43
N ASN A 641 -15.10 30.25 23.06
CA ASN A 641 -16.53 30.27 22.78
C ASN A 641 -16.79 30.80 21.35
N PRO A 642 -16.30 30.10 20.30
CA PRO A 642 -16.50 30.51 18.92
C PRO A 642 -17.96 30.33 18.49
N SER A 643 -18.34 30.98 17.39
CA SER A 643 -19.67 30.81 16.81
C SER A 643 -19.88 29.36 16.34
N PRO A 644 -20.95 28.67 16.77
CA PRO A 644 -21.17 27.28 16.35
C PRO A 644 -21.54 27.17 14.86
N ALA A 645 -21.97 28.27 14.23
CA ALA A 645 -22.53 28.28 12.88
C ALA A 645 -21.54 27.83 11.78
N HIS A 646 -20.25 28.18 11.91
CA HIS A 646 -19.24 27.80 10.90
C HIS A 646 -18.65 26.40 11.15
N GLY A 647 -18.82 25.83 12.34
CA GLY A 647 -18.35 24.48 12.70
C GLY A 647 -16.84 24.32 12.88
N TYR A 648 -16.06 25.41 12.77
CA TYR A 648 -14.64 25.43 13.14
C TYR A 648 -14.48 25.56 14.66
N LYS A 649 -13.86 24.55 15.29
CA LYS A 649 -13.68 24.49 16.74
C LYS A 649 -12.39 25.21 17.15
N PHE A 650 -12.42 26.53 17.21
CA PHE A 650 -11.32 27.32 17.76
C PHE A 650 -11.20 27.09 19.26
N PHE A 651 -9.97 26.97 19.75
CA PHE A 651 -9.70 26.86 21.18
C PHE A 651 -8.29 27.32 21.53
N THR A 652 -8.10 27.71 22.78
CA THR A 652 -6.82 28.15 23.32
C THR A 652 -6.68 27.86 24.81
N ASN A 653 -5.48 28.07 25.34
CA ASN A 653 -5.17 27.93 26.76
C ASN A 653 -4.16 29.00 27.21
N PRO A 654 -3.89 29.13 28.53
CA PRO A 654 -2.95 30.13 29.05
C PRO A 654 -1.50 29.99 28.58
N PHE A 655 -1.08 28.82 28.09
CA PHE A 655 0.28 28.62 27.56
C PHE A 655 0.43 29.15 26.13
N TRP A 656 -0.65 29.10 25.35
CA TRP A 656 -0.68 29.52 23.95
C TRP A 656 -1.06 30.98 23.76
N THR A 657 -2.01 31.47 24.56
CA THR A 657 -2.48 32.86 24.47
C THR A 657 -2.00 33.66 25.68
N ARG A 658 -0.92 34.40 25.45
CA ARG A 658 -0.19 35.16 26.47
C ARG A 658 0.60 36.33 25.86
N PRO A 659 0.99 37.33 26.66
CA PRO A 659 2.03 38.27 26.25
C PRO A 659 3.38 37.57 26.04
N ILE A 660 4.15 38.07 25.08
CA ILE A 660 5.55 37.66 24.85
C ILE A 660 6.48 38.88 24.93
N THR A 661 7.65 38.68 25.52
CA THR A 661 8.68 39.73 25.63
C THR A 661 9.42 39.92 24.30
N GLY A 662 10.18 41.02 24.17
CA GLY A 662 10.99 41.26 22.97
C GLY A 662 12.07 40.21 22.78
N ALA A 663 12.64 39.67 23.87
CA ALA A 663 13.63 38.60 23.80
C ALA A 663 13.00 37.27 23.32
N GLU A 664 11.82 36.90 23.83
CA GLU A 664 11.08 35.73 23.34
C GLU A 664 10.70 35.86 21.86
N GLU A 665 10.25 37.04 21.44
CA GLU A 665 9.97 37.35 20.02
C GLU A 665 11.21 37.05 19.14
N GLY A 666 12.40 37.45 19.59
CA GLY A 666 13.66 37.15 18.90
C GLY A 666 14.02 35.66 18.88
N LEU A 667 13.77 34.94 19.97
CA LEU A 667 13.99 33.48 20.03
C LEU A 667 13.03 32.74 19.09
N PHE A 668 11.77 33.17 18.99
CA PHE A 668 10.80 32.61 18.04
C PHE A 668 11.18 32.94 16.59
N ALA A 669 11.68 34.15 16.31
CA ALA A 669 12.21 34.51 14.99
C ALA A 669 13.41 33.63 14.61
N PHE A 670 14.31 33.37 15.56
CA PHE A 670 15.45 32.48 15.37
C PHE A 670 15.03 31.04 15.05
N ILE A 671 14.08 30.49 15.80
CA ILE A 671 13.53 29.15 15.54
C ILE A 671 12.85 29.11 14.16
N THR A 672 12.06 30.14 13.83
CA THR A 672 11.37 30.25 12.54
C THR A 672 12.35 30.25 11.38
N LEU A 673 13.38 31.10 11.41
CA LEU A 673 14.42 31.16 10.37
C LEU A 673 15.09 29.80 10.17
N ASN A 674 15.50 29.16 11.27
CA ASN A 674 16.26 27.92 11.19
C ASN A 674 15.41 26.70 10.82
N HIS A 675 14.15 26.66 11.23
CA HIS A 675 13.18 25.65 10.78
C HIS A 675 12.95 25.77 9.27
N LEU A 676 12.59 26.96 8.79
CA LEU A 676 12.30 27.19 7.37
C LEU A 676 13.54 27.01 6.47
N SER A 677 14.74 27.29 7.00
CA SER A 677 16.01 27.07 6.29
C SER A 677 16.51 25.62 6.36
N ARG A 678 15.76 24.70 6.99
CA ARG A 678 16.14 23.29 7.23
C ARG A 678 17.47 23.12 7.95
N ARG A 679 17.81 24.09 8.82
CA ARG A 679 18.99 24.07 9.70
C ARG A 679 18.64 23.52 11.09
N LEU A 680 17.36 23.53 11.44
CA LEU A 680 16.84 22.97 12.69
C LEU A 680 16.17 21.63 12.39
N GLY A 681 16.83 20.53 12.74
CA GLY A 681 16.32 19.17 12.63
C GLY A 681 16.78 18.29 13.80
N GLU A 682 16.17 17.09 13.91
CA GLU A 682 16.62 16.06 14.86
C GLU A 682 18.01 15.53 14.48
N ASP A 683 18.31 15.48 13.18
CA ASP A 683 19.62 15.10 12.67
C ASP A 683 20.62 16.27 12.75
N PRO A 684 21.75 16.12 13.49
CA PRO A 684 22.75 17.16 13.62
C PRO A 684 23.56 17.36 12.33
N ALA A 685 23.88 18.61 12.00
CA ALA A 685 24.77 18.93 10.89
C ALA A 685 26.22 18.46 11.13
N ARG A 686 26.67 18.47 12.40
CA ARG A 686 28.02 18.03 12.78
C ARG A 686 28.04 17.44 14.19
N CYS A 687 28.93 16.48 14.41
CA CYS A 687 29.25 15.97 15.74
C CYS A 687 30.76 15.94 15.93
N MET A 688 31.23 16.46 17.06
CA MET A 688 32.65 16.47 17.43
C MET A 688 32.85 15.70 18.73
N ILE A 689 34.05 15.17 18.94
CA ILE A 689 34.44 14.54 20.20
C ILE A 689 35.19 15.60 20.99
N ASP A 690 34.71 15.91 22.20
CA ASP A 690 35.37 16.87 23.08
C ASP A 690 36.63 16.29 23.74
N GLU A 691 37.34 17.12 24.51
CA GLU A 691 38.58 16.76 25.20
C GLU A 691 38.43 15.59 26.19
N TYR A 692 37.20 15.24 26.57
CA TYR A 692 36.87 14.15 27.49
C TYR A 692 36.40 12.89 26.75
N GLY A 693 36.42 12.87 25.43
CA GLY A 693 35.96 11.74 24.63
C GLY A 693 34.45 11.67 24.45
N VAL A 694 33.69 12.72 24.82
CA VAL A 694 32.23 12.76 24.71
C VAL A 694 31.81 13.36 23.36
N LYS A 695 30.90 12.68 22.68
CA LYS A 695 30.37 13.13 21.38
C LYS A 695 29.36 14.27 21.57
N GLN A 696 29.73 15.47 21.17
CA GLN A 696 28.88 16.66 21.14
C GLN A 696 28.32 16.87 19.72
N CYS A 697 27.01 16.81 19.56
CA CYS A 697 26.33 17.04 18.29
C CYS A 697 25.64 18.40 18.27
N ARG A 698 25.78 19.14 17.16
CA ARG A 698 25.19 20.48 16.97
C ARG A 698 24.64 20.67 15.55
N ASN A 699 23.60 21.48 15.45
CA ASN A 699 23.10 22.01 14.18
C ASN A 699 23.90 23.22 13.72
N ASP A 700 23.99 23.43 12.41
CA ASP A 700 24.61 24.61 11.81
C ASP A 700 23.56 25.73 11.70
N LEU A 701 23.23 26.33 12.85
CA LEU A 701 22.17 27.33 12.97
C LEU A 701 22.63 28.71 12.46
N ALA A 702 21.76 29.40 11.73
CA ALA A 702 21.98 30.77 11.29
C ALA A 702 21.48 31.77 12.35
N GLY A 703 22.22 32.86 12.54
CA GLY A 703 21.78 34.00 13.35
C GLY A 703 20.72 34.84 12.64
N VAL A 704 19.88 35.54 13.42
CA VAL A 704 18.86 36.47 12.95
C VAL A 704 19.04 37.84 13.59
N VAL A 705 18.87 38.88 12.78
CA VAL A 705 18.75 40.27 13.21
C VAL A 705 17.43 40.80 12.66
N GLU A 706 16.48 41.07 13.55
CA GLU A 706 15.15 41.56 13.20
C GLU A 706 14.93 42.95 13.80
N VAL A 707 14.73 43.96 12.95
CA VAL A 707 14.45 45.33 13.40
C VAL A 707 12.96 45.60 13.19
N GLY A 708 12.18 45.41 14.25
CA GLY A 708 10.74 45.64 14.26
C GLY A 708 10.36 47.08 14.55
N GLY A 709 9.04 47.33 14.63
CA GLY A 709 8.51 48.66 14.94
C GLY A 709 8.84 49.15 16.35
N ALA A 710 8.87 48.25 17.33
CA ALA A 710 9.02 48.59 18.75
C ALA A 710 10.38 48.19 19.35
N SER A 711 11.10 47.24 18.76
CA SER A 711 12.41 46.80 19.24
C SER A 711 13.23 46.18 18.10
N ALA A 712 14.54 46.05 18.32
CA ALA A 712 15.41 45.22 17.50
C ALA A 712 15.88 43.99 18.29
N GLN A 713 15.88 42.83 17.64
CA GLN A 713 16.27 41.55 18.19
C GLN A 713 17.49 41.01 17.46
N ILE A 714 18.46 40.49 18.22
CA ILE A 714 19.66 39.84 17.69
C ILE A 714 19.80 38.50 18.41
N VAL A 715 19.70 37.41 17.65
CA VAL A 715 19.85 36.04 18.18
C VAL A 715 20.75 35.22 17.28
N PHE A 716 21.84 34.68 17.81
CA PHE A 716 22.78 33.85 17.06
C PHE A 716 23.41 32.76 17.94
N PRO A 717 23.83 31.62 17.37
CA PRO A 717 24.49 30.57 18.14
C PRO A 717 25.78 31.07 18.79
N LEU A 718 26.05 30.64 20.01
CA LEU A 718 27.30 30.95 20.69
C LEU A 718 28.47 30.32 19.93
N GLN A 719 29.50 31.12 19.67
CA GLN A 719 30.73 30.65 19.04
C GLN A 719 31.43 29.62 19.92
N GLU A 720 31.83 28.51 19.33
CA GLU A 720 32.46 27.39 20.03
C GLU A 720 33.77 27.79 20.72
N GLY A 721 33.97 27.34 21.96
CA GLY A 721 35.14 27.69 22.79
C GLY A 721 35.10 29.10 23.39
N THR A 722 34.03 29.87 23.20
CA THR A 722 33.94 31.25 23.74
C THR A 722 33.64 31.25 25.23
N VAL A 723 34.48 31.96 25.99
CA VAL A 723 34.22 32.28 27.41
C VAL A 723 33.52 33.64 27.48
N LEU A 724 32.26 33.65 27.91
CA LEU A 724 31.48 34.86 28.07
C LEU A 724 31.89 35.65 29.33
N PRO A 725 31.81 37.00 29.32
CA PRO A 725 31.91 37.79 30.54
C PRO A 725 30.89 37.33 31.59
N SER A 726 31.27 37.35 32.88
CA SER A 726 30.45 36.80 33.98
C SER A 726 29.09 37.48 34.16
N SER A 727 28.93 38.72 33.67
CA SER A 727 27.69 39.48 33.73
C SER A 727 26.67 39.10 32.64
N VAL A 728 27.05 38.26 31.68
CA VAL A 728 26.16 37.77 30.61
C VAL A 728 26.15 36.24 30.58
N ARG A 729 25.08 35.67 30.01
CA ARG A 729 24.91 34.22 29.89
C ARG A 729 24.42 33.83 28.51
N ALA A 730 24.79 32.62 28.09
CA ALA A 730 24.14 31.97 26.97
C ALA A 730 22.74 31.50 27.37
N VAL A 731 21.79 31.69 26.48
CA VAL A 731 20.43 31.15 26.59
C VAL A 731 20.43 29.78 25.94
N ASN A 732 20.14 28.73 26.70
CA ASN A 732 20.06 27.37 26.18
C ASN A 732 18.60 27.02 25.86
N LEU A 733 18.27 26.74 24.60
CA LEU A 733 16.89 26.61 24.15
C LEU A 733 16.16 25.38 24.76
N GLN A 734 16.89 24.32 25.09
CA GLN A 734 16.34 23.15 25.79
C GLN A 734 15.99 23.49 27.24
N ARG A 735 16.92 24.15 27.95
CA ARG A 735 16.74 24.56 29.36
C ARG A 735 15.56 25.52 29.52
N GLU A 736 15.39 26.45 28.59
CA GLU A 736 14.26 27.38 28.59
C GLU A 736 12.98 26.77 27.96
N ARG A 737 12.99 25.47 27.62
CA ARG A 737 11.85 24.68 27.08
C ARG A 737 11.29 25.21 25.76
N LEU A 738 12.14 25.81 24.93
CA LEU A 738 11.80 26.28 23.57
C LEU A 738 12.07 25.22 22.50
N LEU A 739 13.07 24.35 22.73
CA LEU A 739 13.32 23.16 21.91
C LEU A 739 13.30 21.90 22.79
N PRO A 740 12.82 20.76 22.26
CA PRO A 740 12.83 19.51 22.99
C PRO A 740 14.22 18.88 23.01
N GLU A 741 14.51 18.04 24.02
CA GLU A 741 15.82 17.42 24.26
C GLU A 741 16.33 16.54 23.11
N ARG A 742 15.43 16.02 22.26
CA ARG A 742 15.81 15.22 21.09
C ARG A 742 16.54 16.03 20.00
N TYR A 743 16.45 17.36 20.03
CA TYR A 743 17.21 18.23 19.13
C TYR A 743 18.60 18.51 19.71
N PRO A 744 19.63 18.67 18.86
CA PRO A 744 20.97 19.07 19.30
C PRO A 744 20.96 20.33 20.19
N SER A 745 21.85 20.38 21.19
CA SER A 745 21.91 21.51 22.14
C SER A 745 22.14 22.83 21.41
N ALA A 746 21.28 23.82 21.69
CA ALA A 746 21.32 25.13 21.09
C ALA A 746 21.56 26.21 22.16
N ASP A 747 22.82 26.63 22.26
CA ASP A 747 23.27 27.73 23.10
C ASP A 747 23.35 29.00 22.25
N VAL A 748 22.60 30.04 22.61
CA VAL A 748 22.50 31.27 21.82
C VAL A 748 22.80 32.52 22.64
N VAL A 749 23.36 33.53 21.99
CA VAL A 749 23.31 34.91 22.45
C VAL A 749 21.96 35.48 22.00
N SER A 750 21.20 36.06 22.93
CA SER A 750 19.87 36.62 22.64
C SER A 750 19.73 37.97 23.32
N VAL A 751 19.41 39.00 22.54
CA VAL A 751 19.19 40.36 23.04
C VAL A 751 18.03 41.03 22.31
N SER A 752 17.31 41.88 23.03
CA SER A 752 16.24 42.71 22.49
C SER A 752 16.36 44.14 23.02
N PHE A 753 16.46 45.10 22.11
CA PHE A 753 16.68 46.51 22.40
C PHE A 753 15.46 47.33 21.95
N MET A 754 14.70 47.86 22.90
CA MET A 754 13.53 48.70 22.59
C MET A 754 13.95 50.00 21.89
N GLN A 755 15.08 50.59 22.30
CA GLN A 755 15.60 51.84 21.75
C GLN A 755 16.02 51.76 20.27
N LEU A 756 16.18 50.55 19.71
CA LEU A 756 16.55 50.32 18.31
C LEU A 756 15.35 50.01 17.40
N GLY A 757 14.15 49.85 17.95
CA GLY A 757 12.94 49.66 17.13
C GLY A 757 12.60 50.92 16.33
N MET A 758 12.01 50.79 15.13
CA MET A 758 11.80 51.90 14.20
C MET A 758 11.09 53.12 14.81
N ALA A 759 10.09 52.92 15.67
CA ALA A 759 9.39 54.02 16.33
C ALA A 759 10.25 54.65 17.44
N SER A 760 10.73 53.83 18.37
CA SER A 760 11.48 54.29 19.54
C SER A 760 12.84 54.89 19.18
N SER A 761 13.53 54.35 18.17
CA SER A 761 14.79 54.92 17.67
C SER A 761 14.58 56.29 17.04
N ALA A 762 13.53 56.45 16.22
CA ALA A 762 13.20 57.75 15.63
C ALA A 762 12.85 58.81 16.69
N GLY A 763 12.10 58.41 17.73
CA GLY A 763 11.79 59.29 18.85
C GLY A 763 13.04 59.69 19.64
N LEU A 764 13.84 58.72 20.07
CA LEU A 764 15.06 58.95 20.85
C LEU A 764 16.10 59.75 20.06
N PHE A 765 16.26 59.45 18.77
CA PHE A 765 17.16 60.17 17.88
C PHE A 765 16.79 61.64 17.76
N LEU A 766 15.51 61.98 17.58
CA LEU A 766 15.06 63.38 17.56
C LEU A 766 15.31 64.07 18.91
N LYS A 767 15.06 63.38 20.02
CA LYS A 767 15.27 63.92 21.36
C LYS A 767 16.74 64.26 21.62
N GLU A 768 17.65 63.33 21.33
CA GLU A 768 19.10 63.51 21.50
C GLU A 768 19.67 64.54 20.53
N LEU A 769 19.39 64.37 19.23
CA LEU A 769 19.95 65.22 18.19
C LEU A 769 19.52 66.69 18.35
N CYS A 770 18.23 66.92 18.59
CA CYS A 770 17.69 68.26 18.72
C CYS A 770 17.88 68.87 20.11
N SER A 771 18.56 68.17 21.03
CA SER A 771 19.05 68.74 22.29
C SER A 771 20.57 69.05 22.24
N ASN A 772 21.22 68.76 21.12
CA ASN A 772 22.64 69.03 20.90
C ASN A 772 22.82 70.37 20.15
N ASP A 773 23.59 71.29 20.74
CA ASP A 773 23.87 72.63 20.20
C ASP A 773 24.51 72.63 18.80
N GLU A 774 25.17 71.53 18.39
CA GLU A 774 25.69 71.38 17.04
C GLU A 774 24.57 71.41 15.99
N PHE A 775 23.40 70.83 16.32
CA PHE A 775 22.29 70.63 15.39
C PHE A 775 21.09 71.53 15.66
N LEU A 776 20.92 72.05 16.88
CA LEU A 776 19.85 72.98 17.23
C LEU A 776 20.37 74.44 17.23
N GLN A 777 19.89 75.26 16.30
CA GLN A 777 20.25 76.68 16.23
C GLN A 777 19.01 77.54 15.98
N GLY A 778 18.73 78.49 16.88
CA GLY A 778 17.63 79.46 16.72
C GLY A 778 16.23 78.84 16.65
N GLY A 779 15.97 77.76 17.38
CA GLY A 779 14.70 77.04 17.34
C GLY A 779 14.53 76.09 16.15
N ILE A 780 15.59 75.87 15.36
CA ILE A 780 15.58 75.00 14.19
C ILE A 780 16.58 73.85 14.41
N CYS A 781 16.09 72.62 14.42
CA CYS A 781 16.93 71.41 14.47
C CYS A 781 17.27 70.92 13.04
N SER A 782 18.56 70.96 12.69
CA SER A 782 19.07 70.52 11.39
C SER A 782 19.34 69.02 11.38
N ASN A 783 18.32 68.22 11.06
CA ASN A 783 18.44 66.76 11.06
C ASN A 783 19.11 66.21 9.77
N PRO A 784 20.31 65.61 9.86
CA PRO A 784 21.04 65.13 8.67
C PRO A 784 20.44 63.86 8.06
N CYS A 785 19.52 63.17 8.75
CA CYS A 785 18.87 61.96 8.27
C CYS A 785 17.58 62.23 7.48
N LEU A 786 17.08 63.48 7.48
CA LEU A 786 15.92 63.87 6.68
C LEU A 786 16.36 64.42 5.31
N PHE A 787 15.55 64.19 4.28
CA PHE A 787 15.85 64.70 2.94
C PHE A 787 15.89 66.22 2.90
N LYS A 788 16.78 66.79 2.08
CA LYS A 788 16.82 68.23 1.84
C LYS A 788 15.47 68.72 1.32
N GLY A 789 14.96 69.79 1.91
CA GLY A 789 13.64 70.37 1.57
C GLY A 789 12.46 69.76 2.35
N PHE A 790 12.69 68.72 3.17
CA PHE A 790 11.67 68.22 4.09
C PHE A 790 11.67 69.03 5.40
N GLN A 791 10.49 69.45 5.86
CA GLN A 791 10.30 70.18 7.10
C GLN A 791 9.10 69.62 7.87
N GLN A 792 9.20 69.56 9.20
CA GLN A 792 8.12 69.16 10.10
C GLN A 792 8.19 69.96 11.40
N SER A 793 7.13 69.94 12.21
CA SER A 793 7.16 70.46 13.58
C SER A 793 8.17 69.69 14.45
N CYS A 794 8.81 70.39 15.40
CA CYS A 794 9.89 69.85 16.22
C CYS A 794 9.37 69.04 17.43
N SER A 795 8.74 67.91 17.13
CA SER A 795 8.28 66.95 18.14
C SER A 795 8.51 65.52 17.67
N ALA A 796 8.49 64.58 18.62
CA ALA A 796 8.56 63.15 18.34
C ALA A 796 7.20 62.54 17.97
N GLY A 797 6.17 63.36 17.69
CA GLY A 797 4.86 62.89 17.20
C GLY A 797 4.95 62.03 15.94
N GLU A 798 3.96 61.16 15.73
CA GLU A 798 3.75 60.44 14.47
C GLU A 798 3.62 61.44 13.31
N VAL A 799 4.33 61.18 12.22
CA VAL A 799 4.37 62.06 11.05
C VAL A 799 3.49 61.48 9.95
N GLU A 800 2.55 62.29 9.47
CA GLU A 800 1.72 62.01 8.29
C GLU A 800 2.14 62.94 7.16
N VAL A 801 2.67 62.38 6.07
CA VAL A 801 2.92 63.14 4.84
C VAL A 801 1.62 63.16 4.04
N ARG A 802 1.00 64.33 3.96
CA ARG A 802 -0.30 64.52 3.32
C ARG A 802 -0.16 64.58 1.80
N PRO A 803 -1.25 64.31 1.04
CA PRO A 803 -1.23 64.38 -0.42
C PRO A 803 -0.86 65.76 -1.00
N ASP A 804 -1.02 66.83 -0.20
CA ASP A 804 -0.61 68.20 -0.56
C ASP A 804 0.89 68.46 -0.39
N GLY A 805 1.66 67.46 0.08
CA GLY A 805 3.10 67.53 0.31
C GLY A 805 3.50 68.04 1.71
N SER A 806 2.55 68.43 2.56
CA SER A 806 2.83 68.87 3.93
C SER A 806 3.09 67.70 4.88
N ALA A 807 4.00 67.88 5.84
CA ALA A 807 4.24 66.92 6.92
C ALA A 807 3.50 67.36 8.19
N SER A 808 2.40 66.68 8.50
CA SER A 808 1.64 66.91 9.73
C SER A 808 2.22 66.06 10.85
N VAL A 809 2.54 66.67 11.99
CA VAL A 809 3.01 65.96 13.20
C VAL A 809 1.86 65.87 14.20
N ASN A 810 1.60 64.68 14.72
CA ASN A 810 0.53 64.46 15.69
C ASN A 810 1.03 64.74 17.12
N GLU A 811 0.46 65.77 17.75
CA GLU A 811 0.83 66.21 19.10
C GLU A 811 0.13 65.43 20.23
N ASP A 812 -0.74 64.46 19.91
CA ASP A 812 -1.31 63.56 20.91
C ASP A 812 -0.20 62.73 21.58
N VAL A 813 -0.15 62.76 22.91
CA VAL A 813 0.77 61.98 23.76
C VAL A 813 0.80 60.51 23.32
N ARG A 814 -0.35 59.91 22.98
CA ARG A 814 -0.46 58.50 22.56
C ARG A 814 0.18 58.18 21.22
N LYS A 815 0.32 59.21 20.38
CA LYS A 815 0.91 59.18 19.05
C LYS A 815 2.34 59.70 19.06
N ASN A 816 2.92 59.94 20.23
CA ASN A 816 4.31 60.31 20.36
C ASN A 816 5.21 59.06 20.35
N ARG A 817 6.21 59.04 19.46
CA ARG A 817 7.15 57.92 19.29
C ARG A 817 8.07 57.71 20.50
N LEU A 818 8.25 58.72 21.35
CA LEU A 818 8.98 58.60 22.62
C LEU A 818 8.16 57.97 23.74
N LYS A 819 6.83 57.85 23.61
CA LYS A 819 5.96 57.40 24.70
C LYS A 819 6.40 56.08 25.35
N PRO A 820 6.78 55.02 24.60
CA PRO A 820 7.22 53.77 25.23
C PRO A 820 8.46 53.95 26.12
N LEU A 821 9.48 54.68 25.64
CA LEU A 821 10.70 54.95 26.41
C LEU A 821 10.42 55.89 27.60
N ALA A 822 9.57 56.91 27.42
CA ALA A 822 9.19 57.85 28.48
C ALA A 822 8.25 57.23 29.54
N THR A 823 7.54 56.15 29.19
CA THR A 823 6.75 55.36 30.14
C THR A 823 7.66 54.43 30.93
N TYR A 824 8.60 53.76 30.25
CA TYR A 824 9.63 52.93 30.87
C TYR A 824 10.52 53.73 31.84
N CYS A 825 11.05 54.88 31.39
CA CYS A 825 11.86 55.82 32.18
C CYS A 825 10.97 56.71 33.05
N SER A 826 10.35 56.10 34.06
CA SER A 826 9.51 56.77 35.05
C SER A 826 9.91 56.27 36.43
N VAL A 827 9.96 57.15 37.43
CA VAL A 827 10.19 56.73 38.83
C VAL A 827 9.11 55.77 39.36
N ASN A 828 7.93 55.76 38.72
CA ASN A 828 6.84 54.83 39.02
C ASN A 828 7.07 53.42 38.46
N ASN A 829 8.06 53.23 37.57
CA ASN A 829 8.42 51.91 37.07
C ASN A 829 9.36 51.22 38.09
N PRO A 830 8.98 50.05 38.65
CA PRO A 830 9.84 49.30 39.56
C PRO A 830 11.22 48.98 38.96
N GLU A 831 11.32 48.80 37.65
CA GLU A 831 12.59 48.50 36.99
C GLU A 831 13.59 49.67 37.03
N ILE A 832 13.10 50.91 37.16
CA ILE A 832 13.94 52.10 37.36
C ILE A 832 14.24 52.30 38.84
N SER A 833 13.22 52.25 39.70
CA SER A 833 13.39 52.53 41.14
C SER A 833 14.19 51.46 41.90
N PHE A 834 14.24 50.21 41.40
CA PHE A 834 14.97 49.12 42.05
C PHE A 834 16.50 49.24 41.93
N LYS A 835 17.02 50.05 41.00
CA LYS A 835 18.47 50.25 40.81
C LYS A 835 18.80 51.74 40.65
N VAL A 836 19.62 52.25 41.56
CA VAL A 836 20.06 53.67 41.58
C VAL A 836 20.68 54.12 40.23
N THR A 837 21.40 53.23 39.54
CA THR A 837 22.02 53.54 38.25
C THR A 837 21.02 53.69 37.10
N ASN A 838 19.84 53.09 37.19
CA ASN A 838 18.87 53.07 36.08
C ASN A 838 18.22 54.45 35.87
N GLU A 839 17.97 55.19 36.96
CA GLU A 839 17.47 56.57 36.87
C GLU A 839 18.47 57.48 36.14
N MET A 840 19.75 57.38 36.52
CA MET A 840 20.84 58.11 35.86
C MET A 840 20.92 57.74 34.38
N GLN A 841 20.86 56.46 34.03
CA GLN A 841 20.90 56.02 32.63
C GLN A 841 19.77 56.61 31.79
N CYS A 842 18.54 56.69 32.32
CA CYS A 842 17.44 57.35 31.63
C CYS A 842 17.71 58.84 31.39
N ARG A 843 18.22 59.54 32.42
CA ARG A 843 18.55 60.97 32.33
C ARG A 843 19.66 61.27 31.33
N GLU A 844 20.70 60.45 31.29
CA GLU A 844 21.79 60.57 30.32
C GLU A 844 21.36 60.25 28.87
N ASN A 845 20.22 59.57 28.68
CA ASN A 845 19.57 59.37 27.37
C ASN A 845 18.43 60.40 27.16
N SER A 846 18.58 61.59 27.72
CA SER A 846 17.68 62.74 27.58
C SER A 846 16.23 62.52 28.04
N ILE A 847 15.93 61.46 28.80
CA ILE A 847 14.57 61.17 29.32
C ILE A 847 14.63 61.17 30.85
N ASP A 848 14.36 62.33 31.46
CA ASP A 848 14.40 62.52 32.90
C ASP A 848 13.19 61.87 33.61
N PRO A 849 13.37 60.79 34.41
CA PRO A 849 12.26 60.08 35.04
C PRO A 849 11.49 60.90 36.08
N THR A 850 12.06 62.00 36.58
CA THR A 850 11.46 62.87 37.60
C THR A 850 10.44 63.85 37.02
N LYS A 851 10.50 64.12 35.71
CA LYS A 851 9.59 65.03 35.03
C LYS A 851 8.24 64.38 34.71
N PRO A 852 7.14 65.16 34.60
CA PRO A 852 5.86 64.67 34.08
C PRO A 852 5.97 64.12 32.66
N LEU A 853 5.08 63.20 32.27
CA LEU A 853 5.16 62.47 30.98
C LEU A 853 5.28 63.39 29.75
N ALA A 854 4.52 64.48 29.70
CA ALA A 854 4.59 65.44 28.59
C ALA A 854 5.96 66.14 28.51
N GLU A 855 6.51 66.57 29.65
CA GLU A 855 7.84 67.20 29.73
C GLU A 855 8.97 66.21 29.42
N ARG A 856 8.82 64.92 29.77
CA ARG A 856 9.79 63.87 29.39
C ARG A 856 9.95 63.79 27.87
N MET A 857 8.85 63.91 27.12
CA MET A 857 8.85 63.76 25.67
C MET A 857 9.11 65.06 24.90
N LYS A 858 8.89 66.22 25.51
CA LYS A 858 9.05 67.54 24.85
C LYS A 858 10.50 67.80 24.44
N ILE A 859 10.74 68.23 23.19
CA ILE A 859 12.06 68.71 22.75
C ILE A 859 12.12 70.20 23.14
N GLU A 860 13.06 70.58 23.99
CA GLU A 860 13.13 71.95 24.51
C GLU A 860 13.88 72.87 23.54
N ASN A 861 13.52 74.16 23.54
CA ASN A 861 14.14 75.19 22.69
C ASN A 861 14.06 74.93 21.17
N CYS A 862 13.07 74.13 20.79
CA CYS A 862 12.61 73.78 19.46
C CYS A 862 11.06 73.89 19.48
#